data_AF-A0A559MKZ8-F1
#
_entry.id   AF-A0A559MKZ8-F1
#
_cell.length_a   1.000
_cell.length_b   1.000
_cell.length_c   1.000
_cell.angle_alpha   90.00
_cell.angle_beta   90.00
_cell.angle_gamma   90.00
#
_symmetry.space_group_name_H-M   'P 1'
#
loop_
_entity.id
_entity.type
_entity.pdbx_description
1 polymer ?
#
loop_
_entity_poly.entity_id
_entity_poly.type
_entity_poly.pdbx_seq_one_letter_code
_entity_poly.pdbx_strand_id
1 'polypeptide(L)'
;MGRVENKVRHVDVLIVGGGPVGLVLAYQLAKFGHSSSIAIIEKHAKSSQDQYGRAITLYPRSTEMLDQLDLADELAQECFACRDTVSYDKDGNEVHGRGWYFMENMKDTQWDFALVLRQKYQEEIFRRRLREEGVSLEAPVELVSVTVDENTPSGGHRITALLKNGVTGEEETVICKYLIGADGGRSFVRRALEIPFEGSTTEDKWVDWFTVYSVGQRVAKEFFTKDCIFLAGDACHTHSSGAAQGMNTGMHDAVNLAWKLSMVLRGLAPSSLLSTYESERLPNVQKLINYDKDISRLMTMQLPVDWSGDPNADPNEILGTVMEEASTFTSGLSIAFDSNNVNVPGTFKSNIDPAPVISGQRGPDVFLHKPGTFEATRLHKETPNIARFHAIVFAGEPEHTSVYLKEFSAAWEKSKMFSGISPISWLTVPAKSSPSAYELLGVAPFGKVFYDKEQTAHSRYGINVKEGAIFVMRPDGWVATAAALGGDAVEELEVYFKNQQQQQQQPPPIMQYCFVEGNFADLSRDLAEYLRISTEIEPLLEANTKDEVLKKLVTASAGLNAYPEKEFTAAYNLLVYLVMQSPNVNMFLPRMCEHLSKPITSAPLNGSGLALNVLTTIFNLLQPDNDVRWNVFSAILRLVKNSGNFEVLRPQLKKLDQWIEEWELDEEDQRKLYGQLADVAEDAGEQGESYQFILKALRTFPASEVSSKEAQDLSLRALKAALISSTHFDFHDLTSLPTIQALSDSHAEYSELLEIFSEKELEDYTDFRDENEDWIEKEALDNSALHRKMRLLTLASVAASTNSKELEYKRIAKALQVPVEDVEMWVIDVIRAQLIEGKLSQQKQVFLIHRTTYRVFGEKQWREVATRLDTWRSSLRAVKEVISRERQQAEAQKERELHEAERKIAGASGMGAGRRAPGGRDNMIEMGTD
;
A
#
# COMPACT_ATOMS: atom_id res chain seq x y z
N MET A 1 -30.17 -29.76 3.38
CA MET A 1 -29.82 -28.56 2.59
C MET A 1 -29.82 -27.39 3.55
N GLY A 2 -28.67 -27.09 4.15
CA GLY A 2 -28.52 -25.94 5.06
C GLY A 2 -28.51 -24.65 4.26
N ARG A 3 -29.26 -23.63 4.72
CA ARG A 3 -29.18 -22.27 4.16
C ARG A 3 -27.80 -21.72 4.50
N VAL A 4 -27.01 -21.42 3.46
CA VAL A 4 -25.79 -20.62 3.58
C VAL A 4 -26.21 -19.24 4.05
N GLU A 5 -25.85 -18.85 5.28
CA GLU A 5 -26.02 -17.47 5.74
C GLU A 5 -24.96 -16.61 5.05
N ASN A 6 -25.40 -15.70 4.19
CA ASN A 6 -24.49 -14.75 3.52
C ASN A 6 -23.88 -13.81 4.56
N LYS A 7 -22.56 -13.86 4.72
CA LYS A 7 -21.80 -12.92 5.56
C LYS A 7 -22.01 -11.49 5.03
N VAL A 8 -22.39 -10.55 5.89
CA VAL A 8 -22.60 -9.14 5.50
C VAL A 8 -21.49 -8.27 6.08
N ARG A 9 -20.82 -7.51 5.21
CA ARG A 9 -19.73 -6.58 5.57
C ARG A 9 -20.08 -5.16 5.14
N HIS A 10 -19.80 -4.19 6.01
CA HIS A 10 -19.98 -2.77 5.71
C HIS A 10 -18.63 -2.08 5.50
N VAL A 11 -18.51 -1.31 4.42
CA VAL A 11 -17.33 -0.48 4.12
C VAL A 11 -17.77 0.86 3.54
N ASP A 12 -16.99 1.93 3.70
CA ASP A 12 -17.28 3.19 3.04
C ASP A 12 -17.03 3.09 1.53
N VAL A 13 -15.93 2.46 1.12
CA VAL A 13 -15.52 2.34 -0.30
C VAL A 13 -15.16 0.91 -0.67
N LEU A 14 -15.79 0.39 -1.71
CA LEU A 14 -15.41 -0.87 -2.35
C LEU A 14 -14.72 -0.61 -3.69
N ILE A 15 -13.48 -1.06 -3.83
CA ILE A 15 -12.66 -0.93 -5.04
C ILE A 15 -12.62 -2.30 -5.74
N VAL A 16 -13.07 -2.34 -7.00
CA VAL A 16 -13.16 -3.56 -7.79
C VAL A 16 -12.06 -3.53 -8.84
N GLY A 17 -11.04 -4.38 -8.68
CA GLY A 17 -9.87 -4.48 -9.57
C GLY A 17 -8.56 -4.18 -8.83
N GLY A 18 -7.64 -5.14 -8.80
CA GLY A 18 -6.35 -5.08 -8.12
C GLY A 18 -5.15 -4.82 -9.04
N GLY A 19 -5.39 -4.12 -10.15
CA GLY A 19 -4.36 -3.59 -11.05
C GLY A 19 -3.76 -2.26 -10.54
N PRO A 20 -2.87 -1.60 -11.31
CA PRO A 20 -2.11 -0.44 -10.85
C PRO A 20 -3.03 0.72 -10.38
N VAL A 21 -4.10 0.99 -11.13
CA VAL A 21 -5.07 2.06 -10.82
C VAL A 21 -5.78 1.79 -9.50
N GLY A 22 -6.35 0.59 -9.32
CA GLY A 22 -7.05 0.21 -8.09
C GLY A 22 -6.13 0.19 -6.88
N LEU A 23 -4.91 -0.33 -7.02
CA LEU A 23 -3.90 -0.38 -5.96
C LEU A 23 -3.47 1.02 -5.50
N VAL A 24 -3.18 1.94 -6.44
CA VAL A 24 -2.79 3.31 -6.09
C VAL A 24 -3.96 4.09 -5.48
N LEU A 25 -5.19 3.83 -5.92
CA LEU A 25 -6.38 4.42 -5.31
C LEU A 25 -6.58 3.92 -3.88
N ALA A 26 -6.52 2.61 -3.65
CA ALA A 26 -6.61 2.02 -2.32
C ALA A 26 -5.49 2.52 -1.40
N TYR A 27 -4.26 2.61 -1.92
CA TYR A 27 -3.10 3.09 -1.16
C TYR A 27 -3.29 4.52 -0.70
N GLN A 28 -3.76 5.40 -1.59
CA GLN A 28 -4.07 6.78 -1.24
C GLN A 28 -5.14 6.87 -0.16
N LEU A 29 -6.28 6.18 -0.32
CA LEU A 29 -7.34 6.20 0.68
C LEU A 29 -6.86 5.67 2.04
N ALA A 30 -6.07 4.60 2.05
CA ALA A 30 -5.44 4.06 3.26
C ALA A 30 -4.51 5.10 3.91
N LYS A 31 -3.57 5.68 3.14
CA LYS A 31 -2.65 6.74 3.58
C LYS A 31 -3.37 7.99 4.09
N PHE A 32 -4.58 8.28 3.59
CA PHE A 32 -5.40 9.40 4.04
C PHE A 32 -6.25 9.08 5.28
N GLY A 33 -6.10 7.89 5.88
CA GLY A 33 -6.73 7.49 7.13
C GLY A 33 -7.99 6.62 6.99
N HIS A 34 -8.26 6.04 5.81
CA HIS A 34 -9.47 5.22 5.56
C HIS A 34 -9.21 3.71 5.57
N SER A 35 -8.08 3.24 6.12
CA SER A 35 -7.67 1.82 6.04
C SER A 35 -8.71 0.83 6.59
N SER A 36 -9.49 1.21 7.61
CA SER A 36 -10.52 0.35 8.20
C SER A 36 -11.87 0.39 7.49
N SER A 37 -12.07 1.33 6.56
CA SER A 37 -13.35 1.55 5.88
C SER A 37 -13.31 1.34 4.37
N ILE A 38 -12.20 0.81 3.84
CA ILE A 38 -12.09 0.44 2.43
C ILE A 38 -11.88 -1.07 2.25
N ALA A 39 -12.35 -1.59 1.14
CA ALA A 39 -12.03 -2.93 0.66
C ALA A 39 -11.59 -2.86 -0.80
N ILE A 40 -10.60 -3.67 -1.18
CA ILE A 40 -10.15 -3.83 -2.56
C ILE A 40 -10.09 -5.30 -2.93
N ILE A 41 -10.73 -5.64 -4.04
CA ILE A 41 -10.86 -7.02 -4.53
C ILE A 41 -10.25 -7.19 -5.91
N GLU A 42 -9.77 -8.39 -6.21
CA GLU A 42 -9.32 -8.79 -7.54
C GLU A 42 -9.74 -10.23 -7.82
N LYS A 43 -10.39 -10.45 -8.97
CA LYS A 43 -10.89 -11.77 -9.36
C LYS A 43 -9.79 -12.79 -9.64
N HIS A 44 -8.60 -12.35 -10.02
CA HIS A 44 -7.48 -13.22 -10.39
C HIS A 44 -6.40 -13.31 -9.30
N ALA A 45 -5.85 -14.50 -9.08
CA ALA A 45 -4.74 -14.69 -8.13
C ALA A 45 -3.40 -14.13 -8.68
N LYS A 46 -2.47 -13.74 -7.80
CA LYS A 46 -1.15 -13.19 -8.19
C LYS A 46 -0.34 -14.16 -9.07
N SER A 47 -0.43 -15.48 -8.84
CA SER A 47 0.28 -16.49 -9.63
C SER A 47 -0.18 -16.55 -11.10
N SER A 48 -1.39 -16.10 -11.41
CA SER A 48 -1.85 -15.95 -12.80
C SER A 48 -1.48 -14.57 -13.38
N GLN A 49 -1.29 -13.53 -12.55
CA GLN A 49 -0.88 -12.19 -12.98
C GLN A 49 0.52 -12.06 -13.58
N ASP A 50 1.45 -12.97 -13.25
CA ASP A 50 2.76 -13.06 -13.94
C ASP A 50 2.61 -13.22 -15.47
N GLN A 51 1.44 -13.64 -15.93
CA GLN A 51 1.08 -13.78 -17.35
C GLN A 51 0.34 -12.56 -17.94
N TYR A 52 -0.06 -11.56 -17.14
CA TYR A 52 -1.06 -10.53 -17.53
C TYR A 52 -0.58 -9.07 -17.52
N GLY A 53 0.60 -8.74 -17.00
CA GLY A 53 1.10 -7.35 -17.00
C GLY A 53 1.35 -6.85 -18.42
N ARG A 54 0.60 -5.82 -18.86
CA ARG A 54 0.67 -5.25 -20.23
C ARG A 54 1.38 -3.90 -20.29
N ALA A 55 1.28 -3.11 -19.23
CA ALA A 55 1.84 -1.78 -19.18
C ALA A 55 3.27 -1.79 -18.59
N ILE A 56 4.14 -0.94 -19.09
CA ILE A 56 5.51 -0.82 -18.58
C ILE A 56 5.95 0.63 -18.34
N THR A 57 5.39 1.59 -19.07
CA THR A 57 5.89 2.96 -19.10
C THR A 57 5.06 3.89 -18.21
N LEU A 58 5.72 4.63 -17.33
CA LEU A 58 5.19 5.81 -16.64
C LEU A 58 5.89 7.06 -17.17
N TYR A 59 5.10 8.06 -17.57
CA TYR A 59 5.59 9.35 -18.04
C TYR A 59 5.89 10.30 -16.87
N PRO A 60 6.63 11.41 -17.13
CA PRO A 60 7.05 12.34 -16.08
C PRO A 60 5.93 12.77 -15.15
N ARG A 61 4.76 13.17 -15.67
CA ARG A 61 3.67 13.63 -14.80
C ARG A 61 3.11 12.54 -13.89
N SER A 62 2.93 11.34 -14.40
CA SER A 62 2.50 10.21 -13.56
C SER A 62 3.54 9.90 -12.48
N THR A 63 4.83 10.01 -12.82
CA THR A 63 5.92 9.81 -11.86
C THR A 63 5.93 10.89 -10.78
N GLU A 64 5.69 12.16 -11.12
CA GLU A 64 5.57 13.24 -10.13
C GLU A 64 4.39 13.03 -9.17
N MET A 65 3.27 12.51 -9.68
CA MET A 65 2.09 12.22 -8.84
C MET A 65 2.39 11.08 -7.88
N LEU A 66 3.14 10.06 -8.32
CA LEU A 66 3.62 8.97 -7.47
C LEU A 66 4.74 9.41 -6.52
N ASP A 67 5.53 10.41 -6.90
CA ASP A 67 6.56 11.02 -6.07
C ASP A 67 5.95 11.79 -4.89
N GLN A 68 4.89 12.56 -5.13
CA GLN A 68 4.10 13.19 -4.07
C GLN A 68 3.37 12.18 -3.16
N LEU A 69 3.34 10.90 -3.53
CA LEU A 69 2.80 9.80 -2.75
C LEU A 69 3.88 8.92 -2.09
N ASP A 70 5.16 9.26 -2.24
CA ASP A 70 6.31 8.46 -1.77
C ASP A 70 6.37 7.05 -2.38
N LEU A 71 6.06 6.95 -3.67
CA LEU A 71 6.14 5.71 -4.46
C LEU A 71 7.19 5.76 -5.58
N ALA A 72 7.50 6.96 -6.09
CA ALA A 72 8.38 7.09 -7.27
C ALA A 72 9.83 6.69 -7.00
N ASP A 73 10.38 6.96 -5.81
CA ASP A 73 11.80 6.69 -5.52
C ASP A 73 12.13 5.20 -5.61
N GLU A 74 11.23 4.32 -5.15
CA GLU A 74 11.41 2.88 -5.22
C GLU A 74 11.21 2.35 -6.66
N LEU A 75 10.21 2.85 -7.37
CA LEU A 75 10.02 2.54 -8.78
C LEU A 75 11.26 2.92 -9.60
N ALA A 76 11.87 4.07 -9.29
CA ALA A 76 13.04 4.58 -9.98
C ALA A 76 14.30 3.71 -9.74
N GLN A 77 14.41 3.06 -8.58
CA GLN A 77 15.53 2.15 -8.28
C GLN A 77 15.49 0.87 -9.12
N GLU A 78 14.30 0.40 -9.51
CA GLU A 78 14.13 -0.84 -10.28
C GLU A 78 13.94 -0.61 -11.79
N CYS A 79 13.62 0.61 -12.20
CA CYS A 79 13.26 0.90 -13.59
C CYS A 79 14.45 0.97 -14.57
N PHE A 80 14.12 0.87 -15.85
CA PHE A 80 14.92 1.44 -16.92
C PHE A 80 14.47 2.89 -17.19
N ALA A 81 15.38 3.84 -16.98
CA ALA A 81 15.11 5.26 -17.19
C ALA A 81 15.34 5.65 -18.66
N CYS A 82 14.26 5.66 -19.46
CA CYS A 82 14.33 5.94 -20.90
C CYS A 82 14.32 7.45 -21.19
N ARG A 83 15.40 7.96 -21.79
CA ARG A 83 15.59 9.39 -22.11
C ARG A 83 15.68 9.70 -23.60
N ASP A 84 15.90 8.68 -24.41
CA ASP A 84 16.26 8.83 -25.81
C ASP A 84 15.71 7.64 -26.60
N THR A 85 15.45 7.85 -27.88
CA THR A 85 14.91 6.85 -28.80
C THR A 85 15.59 6.93 -30.15
N VAL A 86 15.91 5.78 -30.71
CA VAL A 86 16.48 5.68 -32.05
C VAL A 86 15.45 5.10 -33.01
N SER A 87 15.18 5.80 -34.10
CA SER A 87 14.30 5.33 -35.17
C SER A 87 15.12 4.90 -36.38
N TYR A 88 14.70 3.81 -37.05
CA TYR A 88 15.35 3.28 -38.24
C TYR A 88 14.38 3.28 -39.43
N ASP A 89 14.87 3.65 -40.61
CA ASP A 89 14.12 3.46 -41.84
C ASP A 89 14.10 1.98 -42.29
N LYS A 90 13.38 1.72 -43.39
CA LYS A 90 13.29 0.38 -44.00
C LYS A 90 14.64 -0.20 -44.47
N ASP A 91 15.62 0.68 -44.69
CA ASP A 91 16.95 0.34 -45.19
C ASP A 91 17.96 0.18 -44.02
N GLY A 92 17.50 0.35 -42.78
CA GLY A 92 18.30 0.19 -41.56
C GLY A 92 19.15 1.41 -41.22
N ASN A 93 18.91 2.57 -41.85
CA ASN A 93 19.59 3.81 -41.50
C ASN A 93 18.88 4.49 -40.34
N GLU A 94 19.66 5.07 -39.42
CA GLU A 94 19.13 5.89 -38.34
C GLU A 94 18.50 7.17 -38.89
N VAL A 95 17.30 7.51 -38.42
CA VAL A 95 16.56 8.71 -38.79
C VAL A 95 16.16 9.49 -37.55
N HIS A 96 16.72 10.69 -37.40
CA HIS A 96 16.39 11.60 -36.30
C HIS A 96 15.01 12.25 -36.47
N GLY A 97 14.38 12.64 -35.35
CA GLY A 97 13.12 13.40 -35.38
C GLY A 97 11.86 12.57 -35.67
N ARG A 98 11.94 11.23 -35.69
CA ARG A 98 10.80 10.35 -36.00
C ARG A 98 10.30 9.57 -34.78
N GLY A 99 9.00 9.26 -34.79
CA GLY A 99 8.34 8.44 -33.78
C GLY A 99 8.43 9.07 -32.39
N TRP A 100 9.09 8.38 -31.47
CA TRP A 100 9.13 8.74 -30.04
C TRP A 100 10.21 9.78 -29.69
N TYR A 101 10.75 10.49 -30.68
CA TYR A 101 11.79 11.52 -30.52
C TYR A 101 11.47 12.58 -29.44
N PHE A 102 10.17 12.81 -29.15
CA PHE A 102 9.77 13.70 -28.06
C PHE A 102 10.30 13.31 -26.67
N MET A 103 10.75 12.07 -26.47
CA MET A 103 11.33 11.61 -25.21
C MET A 103 12.59 12.40 -24.82
N GLU A 104 13.39 12.86 -25.79
CA GLU A 104 14.58 13.69 -25.55
C GLU A 104 14.23 15.08 -24.98
N ASN A 105 13.00 15.52 -25.25
CA ASN A 105 12.48 16.85 -24.91
C ASN A 105 11.55 16.86 -23.69
N MET A 106 11.51 15.78 -22.90
CA MET A 106 10.82 15.74 -21.61
C MET A 106 11.58 16.58 -20.56
N LYS A 107 11.42 17.90 -20.64
CA LYS A 107 12.00 18.89 -19.73
C LYS A 107 10.94 19.42 -18.78
N ASP A 108 11.33 20.34 -17.89
CA ASP A 108 10.44 20.95 -16.90
C ASP A 108 9.94 20.02 -15.78
N THR A 109 10.79 19.07 -15.41
CA THR A 109 10.51 18.11 -14.33
C THR A 109 11.81 17.49 -13.84
N GLN A 110 11.84 17.07 -12.57
CA GLN A 110 12.93 16.24 -12.03
C GLN A 110 12.94 14.85 -12.66
N TRP A 111 11.78 14.38 -13.11
CA TRP A 111 11.58 13.07 -13.69
C TRP A 111 11.73 13.15 -15.22
N ASP A 112 12.89 13.64 -15.68
CA ASP A 112 13.22 13.99 -17.08
C ASP A 112 13.34 12.79 -18.04
N PHE A 113 12.68 11.69 -17.70
CA PHE A 113 12.74 10.40 -18.37
C PHE A 113 11.41 9.66 -18.22
N ALA A 114 11.12 8.73 -19.12
CA ALA A 114 10.04 7.79 -18.92
C ALA A 114 10.53 6.61 -18.09
N LEU A 115 9.83 6.33 -17.00
CA LEU A 115 10.11 5.23 -16.10
C LEU A 115 9.54 3.93 -16.71
N VAL A 116 10.43 3.03 -17.15
CA VAL A 116 10.04 1.76 -17.77
C VAL A 116 10.30 0.61 -16.79
N LEU A 117 9.24 0.05 -16.24
CA LEU A 117 9.29 -1.06 -15.29
C LEU A 117 8.12 -2.01 -15.55
N ARG A 118 8.34 -3.34 -15.56
CA ARG A 118 7.23 -4.27 -15.82
C ARG A 118 6.12 -4.10 -14.77
N GLN A 119 4.86 -4.09 -15.23
CA GLN A 119 3.68 -3.91 -14.37
C GLN A 119 3.70 -4.74 -13.08
N LYS A 120 4.15 -6.00 -13.16
CA LYS A 120 4.28 -6.91 -12.01
C LYS A 120 5.04 -6.27 -10.86
N TYR A 121 6.20 -5.68 -11.14
CA TYR A 121 7.06 -5.08 -10.12
C TYR A 121 6.46 -3.79 -9.57
N GLN A 122 5.83 -2.98 -10.43
CA GLN A 122 5.09 -1.78 -9.99
C GLN A 122 3.96 -2.17 -9.01
N GLU A 123 3.15 -3.17 -9.36
CA GLU A 123 2.07 -3.63 -8.51
C GLU A 123 2.56 -4.30 -7.23
N GLU A 124 3.72 -4.95 -7.25
CA GLU A 124 4.34 -5.53 -6.06
C GLU A 124 4.75 -4.44 -5.05
N ILE A 125 5.36 -3.36 -5.54
CA ILE A 125 5.64 -2.16 -4.74
C ILE A 125 4.34 -1.59 -4.18
N PHE A 126 3.32 -1.36 -5.01
CA PHE A 126 2.04 -0.80 -4.56
C PHE A 126 1.33 -1.69 -3.53
N ARG A 127 1.31 -3.02 -3.74
CA ARG A 127 0.72 -3.97 -2.78
C ARG A 127 1.46 -3.97 -1.45
N ARG A 128 2.79 -3.92 -1.47
CA ARG A 128 3.58 -3.87 -0.24
C ARG A 128 3.29 -2.57 0.52
N ARG A 129 3.33 -1.42 -0.16
CA ARG A 129 3.01 -0.11 0.43
C ARG A 129 1.57 -0.07 0.96
N LEU A 130 0.61 -0.65 0.24
CA LEU A 130 -0.78 -0.78 0.70
C LEU A 130 -0.91 -1.62 1.99
N ARG A 131 -0.17 -2.74 2.08
CA ARG A 131 -0.15 -3.59 3.28
C ARG A 131 0.48 -2.89 4.49
N GLU A 132 1.50 -2.07 4.27
CA GLU A 132 2.10 -1.24 5.31
C GLU A 132 1.09 -0.23 5.90
N GLU A 133 0.13 0.25 5.09
CA GLU A 133 -1.01 1.09 5.54
C GLU A 133 -2.17 0.27 6.15
N GLY A 134 -2.02 -1.05 6.31
CA GLY A 134 -2.98 -1.93 6.97
C GLY A 134 -4.09 -2.51 6.09
N VAL A 135 -4.03 -2.32 4.77
CA VAL A 135 -5.03 -2.83 3.81
C VAL A 135 -4.41 -3.94 2.95
N SER A 136 -5.13 -5.04 2.73
CA SER A 136 -4.67 -6.11 1.86
C SER A 136 -5.60 -6.28 0.67
N LEU A 137 -5.03 -6.64 -0.48
CA LEU A 137 -5.80 -7.02 -1.67
C LEU A 137 -6.44 -8.38 -1.46
N GLU A 138 -7.77 -8.43 -1.55
CA GLU A 138 -8.55 -9.66 -1.45
C GLU A 138 -8.60 -10.33 -2.84
N ALA A 139 -7.86 -11.42 -3.01
CA ALA A 139 -7.77 -12.14 -4.28
C ALA A 139 -7.55 -13.64 -4.06
N PRO A 140 -8.17 -14.53 -4.87
CA PRO A 140 -9.12 -14.23 -5.93
C PRO A 140 -10.54 -13.99 -5.36
N VAL A 141 -11.12 -12.81 -5.60
CA VAL A 141 -12.49 -12.44 -5.20
C VAL A 141 -13.17 -11.71 -6.36
N GLU A 142 -14.28 -12.24 -6.85
CA GLU A 142 -15.05 -11.71 -7.97
C GLU A 142 -16.29 -10.94 -7.48
N LEU A 143 -16.57 -9.79 -8.11
CA LEU A 143 -17.86 -9.12 -7.97
C LEU A 143 -18.90 -9.79 -8.89
N VAL A 144 -19.93 -10.39 -8.30
CA VAL A 144 -20.97 -11.16 -8.99
C VAL A 144 -22.19 -10.30 -9.34
N SER A 145 -22.58 -9.38 -8.46
CA SER A 145 -23.69 -8.46 -8.71
C SER A 145 -23.55 -7.17 -7.91
N VAL A 146 -24.19 -6.11 -8.40
CA VAL A 146 -24.26 -4.81 -7.73
C VAL A 146 -25.67 -4.26 -7.87
N THR A 147 -26.23 -3.78 -6.76
CA THR A 147 -27.51 -3.06 -6.73
C THR A 147 -27.33 -1.75 -5.99
N VAL A 148 -28.04 -0.72 -6.43
CA VAL A 148 -28.03 0.61 -5.81
C VAL A 148 -29.44 0.90 -5.32
N ASP A 149 -29.58 1.15 -4.02
CA ASP A 149 -30.82 1.63 -3.43
C ASP A 149 -30.98 3.12 -3.68
N GLU A 150 -32.06 3.49 -4.37
CA GLU A 150 -32.41 4.87 -4.69
C GLU A 150 -33.14 5.56 -3.53
N ASN A 151 -33.63 4.81 -2.54
CA ASN A 151 -34.32 5.38 -1.38
C ASN A 151 -33.36 5.85 -0.30
N THR A 152 -32.11 5.35 -0.29
CA THR A 152 -31.07 5.77 0.64
C THR A 152 -30.40 7.06 0.14
N PRO A 153 -30.30 8.14 0.96
CA PRO A 153 -29.68 9.40 0.58
C PRO A 153 -28.21 9.28 0.15
N SER A 154 -27.76 10.19 -0.70
CA SER A 154 -26.35 10.29 -1.12
C SER A 154 -25.41 10.42 0.08
N GLY A 155 -24.33 9.64 0.10
CA GLY A 155 -23.40 9.51 1.23
C GLY A 155 -23.77 8.40 2.23
N GLY A 156 -24.96 7.81 2.13
CA GLY A 156 -25.36 6.61 2.87
C GLY A 156 -24.84 5.30 2.25
N HIS A 157 -24.91 4.21 3.01
CA HIS A 157 -24.55 2.85 2.58
C HIS A 157 -25.62 2.28 1.63
N ARG A 158 -25.65 2.80 0.39
CA ARG A 158 -26.71 2.56 -0.58
C ARG A 158 -26.39 1.51 -1.64
N ILE A 159 -25.17 0.99 -1.67
CA ILE A 159 -24.72 0.01 -2.66
C ILE A 159 -24.65 -1.34 -1.99
N THR A 160 -25.28 -2.35 -2.58
CA THR A 160 -25.13 -3.76 -2.17
C THR A 160 -24.39 -4.51 -3.27
N ALA A 161 -23.24 -5.08 -2.92
CA ALA A 161 -22.36 -5.82 -3.82
C ALA A 161 -22.27 -7.27 -3.35
N LEU A 162 -22.53 -8.23 -4.23
CA LEU A 162 -22.33 -9.64 -3.96
C LEU A 162 -20.94 -10.06 -4.45
N LEU A 163 -20.08 -10.47 -3.52
CA LEU A 163 -18.75 -10.96 -3.78
C LEU A 163 -18.73 -12.48 -3.72
N LYS A 164 -17.86 -13.10 -4.51
CA LYS A 164 -17.61 -14.53 -4.49
C LYS A 164 -16.13 -14.82 -4.41
N ASN A 165 -15.74 -15.59 -3.40
CA ASN A 165 -14.37 -16.06 -3.26
C ASN A 165 -14.07 -17.11 -4.35
N GLY A 166 -13.03 -16.88 -5.15
CA GLY A 166 -12.64 -17.76 -6.25
C GLY A 166 -12.00 -19.09 -5.82
N VAL A 167 -11.58 -19.22 -4.55
CA VAL A 167 -11.02 -20.45 -3.98
C VAL A 167 -12.10 -21.25 -3.25
N THR A 168 -12.80 -20.63 -2.29
CA THR A 168 -13.78 -21.32 -1.44
C THR A 168 -15.16 -21.44 -2.09
N GLY A 169 -15.47 -20.56 -3.06
CA GLY A 169 -16.78 -20.45 -3.67
C GLY A 169 -17.83 -19.76 -2.79
N GLU A 170 -17.45 -19.33 -1.59
CA GLU A 170 -18.32 -18.64 -0.64
C GLU A 170 -18.75 -17.27 -1.16
N GLU A 171 -19.99 -16.90 -0.85
CA GLU A 171 -20.56 -15.61 -1.21
C GLU A 171 -20.62 -14.69 0.02
N GLU A 172 -20.17 -13.45 -0.17
CA GLU A 172 -20.19 -12.39 0.85
C GLU A 172 -20.95 -11.19 0.29
N THR A 173 -21.82 -10.59 1.09
CA THR A 173 -22.51 -9.35 0.72
C THR A 173 -21.78 -8.16 1.33
N VAL A 174 -21.31 -7.24 0.50
CA VAL A 174 -20.69 -5.98 0.93
C VAL A 174 -21.67 -4.85 0.70
N ILE A 175 -21.94 -4.07 1.75
CA ILE A 175 -22.75 -2.86 1.67
C ILE A 175 -21.81 -1.66 1.76
N CYS A 176 -21.82 -0.78 0.76
CA CYS A 176 -20.93 0.37 0.72
C CYS A 176 -21.58 1.71 0.37
N LYS A 177 -20.91 2.82 0.72
CA LYS A 177 -21.31 4.17 0.32
C LYS A 177 -20.91 4.47 -1.11
N TYR A 178 -19.70 4.08 -1.48
CA TYR A 178 -19.12 4.30 -2.80
C TYR A 178 -18.53 3.00 -3.37
N LEU A 179 -18.67 2.82 -4.68
CA LEU A 179 -18.04 1.72 -5.41
C LEU A 179 -17.21 2.27 -6.57
N ILE A 180 -15.98 1.76 -6.70
CA ILE A 180 -15.04 2.19 -7.73
C ILE A 180 -14.70 1.00 -8.62
N GLY A 181 -15.14 1.04 -9.88
CA GLY A 181 -14.77 0.10 -10.91
C GLY A 181 -13.41 0.44 -11.51
N ALA A 182 -12.38 -0.32 -11.15
CA ALA A 182 -11.02 -0.28 -11.70
C ALA A 182 -10.65 -1.65 -12.33
N ASP A 183 -11.64 -2.38 -12.82
CA ASP A 183 -11.59 -3.78 -13.25
C ASP A 183 -11.34 -3.98 -14.76
N GLY A 184 -10.74 -2.96 -15.38
CA GLY A 184 -10.15 -3.02 -16.72
C GLY A 184 -11.14 -2.87 -17.90
N GLY A 185 -10.65 -3.06 -19.13
CA GLY A 185 -11.41 -2.80 -20.37
C GLY A 185 -12.69 -3.62 -20.51
N ARG A 186 -12.75 -4.77 -19.82
CA ARG A 186 -13.93 -5.63 -19.70
C ARG A 186 -14.62 -5.45 -18.34
N SER A 187 -14.66 -4.24 -17.80
CA SER A 187 -15.30 -3.89 -16.54
C SER A 187 -16.68 -4.55 -16.38
N PHE A 188 -16.82 -5.35 -15.33
CA PHE A 188 -18.09 -5.88 -14.85
C PHE A 188 -18.95 -4.76 -14.29
N VAL A 189 -18.37 -3.86 -13.48
CA VAL A 189 -19.07 -2.72 -12.86
C VAL A 189 -19.81 -1.89 -13.93
N ARG A 190 -19.10 -1.53 -15.00
CA ARG A 190 -19.66 -0.77 -16.13
C ARG A 190 -20.84 -1.49 -16.78
N ARG A 191 -20.72 -2.79 -17.05
CA ARG A 191 -21.79 -3.59 -17.69
C ARG A 191 -22.98 -3.81 -16.78
N ALA A 192 -22.76 -4.11 -15.51
CA ALA A 192 -23.81 -4.35 -14.52
C ALA A 192 -24.68 -3.11 -14.30
N LEU A 193 -24.12 -1.93 -14.54
CA LEU A 193 -24.82 -0.64 -14.44
C LEU A 193 -25.25 -0.07 -15.80
N GLU A 194 -25.11 -0.85 -16.88
CA GLU A 194 -25.52 -0.48 -18.24
C GLU A 194 -24.92 0.84 -18.76
N ILE A 195 -23.73 1.21 -18.28
CA ILE A 195 -23.04 2.44 -18.69
C ILE A 195 -22.51 2.25 -20.12
N PRO A 196 -22.93 3.07 -21.11
CA PRO A 196 -22.49 2.92 -22.50
C PRO A 196 -20.98 3.09 -22.66
N PHE A 197 -20.37 2.27 -23.53
CA PHE A 197 -18.94 2.27 -23.83
C PHE A 197 -18.72 2.40 -25.34
N GLU A 198 -18.78 3.63 -25.84
CA GLU A 198 -18.82 3.93 -27.27
C GLU A 198 -17.43 3.88 -27.91
N GLY A 199 -17.31 3.27 -29.10
CA GLY A 199 -16.06 3.19 -29.86
C GLY A 199 -16.00 2.03 -30.87
N SER A 200 -14.91 1.92 -31.63
CA SER A 200 -14.71 0.91 -32.70
C SER A 200 -13.51 -0.02 -32.41
N THR A 201 -13.26 -1.05 -33.24
CA THR A 201 -12.15 -2.03 -33.05
C THR A 201 -11.60 -2.47 -34.41
N THR A 202 -10.27 -2.66 -34.54
CA THR A 202 -9.58 -3.13 -35.77
C THR A 202 -9.11 -4.60 -35.68
N GLU A 203 -8.62 -5.20 -36.78
CA GLU A 203 -8.45 -6.68 -36.94
C GLU A 203 -7.01 -7.27 -36.84
N ASP A 204 -5.94 -6.49 -36.62
CA ASP A 204 -4.52 -6.94 -36.77
C ASP A 204 -3.90 -7.77 -35.59
N LYS A 205 -2.93 -8.70 -35.84
CA LYS A 205 -2.30 -9.64 -34.83
C LYS A 205 -0.85 -10.16 -35.14
N TRP A 206 0.13 -10.21 -34.19
CA TRP A 206 1.53 -10.78 -34.32
C TRP A 206 2.20 -11.30 -32.96
N VAL A 207 3.31 -12.10 -32.95
CA VAL A 207 3.81 -12.93 -31.77
C VAL A 207 5.35 -13.18 -31.60
N ASP A 208 5.85 -13.23 -30.32
CA ASP A 208 6.98 -14.08 -29.81
C ASP A 208 6.85 -14.41 -28.27
N TRP A 209 6.31 -13.47 -27.46
CA TRP A 209 5.40 -13.66 -26.29
C TRP A 209 4.23 -12.73 -26.56
N PHE A 210 2.97 -13.18 -26.45
CA PHE A 210 1.85 -12.44 -27.06
C PHE A 210 0.59 -12.35 -26.20
N THR A 211 -0.01 -11.16 -26.21
CA THR A 211 -1.43 -10.93 -25.96
C THR A 211 -2.00 -10.27 -27.22
N VAL A 212 -3.21 -10.65 -27.64
CA VAL A 212 -3.85 -9.99 -28.80
C VAL A 212 -4.38 -8.65 -28.32
N TYR A 213 -3.67 -7.57 -28.67
CA TYR A 213 -4.17 -6.22 -28.48
C TYR A 213 -5.00 -5.83 -29.72
N SER A 214 -6.32 -5.98 -29.62
CA SER A 214 -7.21 -5.38 -30.62
C SER A 214 -7.22 -3.87 -30.41
N VAL A 215 -6.73 -3.12 -31.40
CA VAL A 215 -6.78 -1.66 -31.35
C VAL A 215 -8.24 -1.23 -31.32
N GLY A 216 -8.62 -0.52 -30.26
CA GLY A 216 -9.94 0.06 -30.13
C GLY A 216 -9.93 1.21 -29.15
N GLN A 217 -10.40 2.37 -29.60
CA GLN A 217 -10.61 3.55 -28.76
C GLN A 217 -12.04 3.53 -28.25
N ARG A 218 -12.22 3.57 -26.93
CA ARG A 218 -13.53 3.57 -26.28
C ARG A 218 -13.53 4.46 -25.06
N VAL A 219 -14.64 5.14 -24.81
CA VAL A 219 -14.87 5.97 -23.61
C VAL A 219 -16.22 5.64 -23.03
N ALA A 220 -16.30 5.55 -21.70
CA ALA A 220 -17.55 5.48 -20.98
C ALA A 220 -18.23 6.85 -21.05
N LYS A 221 -19.53 6.84 -21.34
CA LYS A 221 -20.31 8.09 -21.44
C LYS A 221 -20.27 8.91 -20.14
N GLU A 222 -20.24 8.22 -19.00
CA GLU A 222 -20.17 8.78 -17.65
C GLU A 222 -19.07 8.06 -16.86
N PHE A 223 -18.29 8.82 -16.10
CA PHE A 223 -17.25 8.35 -15.20
C PHE A 223 -17.75 8.31 -13.75
N PHE A 224 -18.75 9.13 -13.43
CA PHE A 224 -19.43 9.18 -12.14
C PHE A 224 -20.94 9.12 -12.34
N THR A 225 -21.60 8.10 -11.79
CA THR A 225 -23.04 7.90 -11.96
C THR A 225 -23.72 7.52 -10.66
N LYS A 226 -25.04 7.76 -10.59
CA LYS A 226 -25.90 7.51 -9.42
C LYS A 226 -25.41 8.15 -8.11
N ASP A 227 -24.58 9.19 -8.21
CA ASP A 227 -23.91 9.88 -7.10
C ASP A 227 -23.05 9.00 -6.18
N CYS A 228 -22.76 7.75 -6.57
CA CYS A 228 -22.07 6.78 -5.71
C CYS A 228 -21.16 5.78 -6.44
N ILE A 229 -21.20 5.73 -7.78
CA ILE A 229 -20.38 4.81 -8.58
C ILE A 229 -19.37 5.59 -9.40
N PHE A 230 -18.10 5.21 -9.28
CA PHE A 230 -17.02 5.72 -10.13
C PHE A 230 -16.44 4.63 -11.03
N LEU A 231 -15.99 5.03 -12.21
CA LEU A 231 -15.13 4.23 -13.08
C LEU A 231 -13.76 4.92 -13.22
N ALA A 232 -12.67 4.15 -13.19
CA ALA A 232 -11.31 4.65 -13.32
C ALA A 232 -10.42 3.76 -14.20
N GLY A 233 -9.49 4.38 -14.95
CA GLY A 233 -8.59 3.69 -15.87
C GLY A 233 -9.32 2.96 -17.00
N ASP A 234 -8.84 1.77 -17.35
CA ASP A 234 -9.39 0.95 -18.43
C ASP A 234 -10.91 0.65 -18.30
N ALA A 235 -11.49 0.79 -17.10
CA ALA A 235 -12.93 0.65 -16.90
C ALA A 235 -13.74 1.79 -17.55
N CYS A 236 -13.19 3.00 -17.64
CA CYS A 236 -13.84 4.16 -18.27
C CYS A 236 -13.22 4.58 -19.60
N HIS A 237 -11.99 4.20 -19.93
CA HIS A 237 -11.41 4.50 -21.23
C HIS A 237 -10.39 3.46 -21.66
N THR A 238 -10.42 3.08 -22.94
CA THR A 238 -9.38 2.24 -23.54
C THR A 238 -8.95 2.87 -24.84
N HIS A 239 -7.67 2.89 -25.13
CA HIS A 239 -7.09 3.44 -26.35
C HIS A 239 -5.85 2.63 -26.72
N SER A 240 -5.31 2.83 -27.92
CA SER A 240 -4.19 2.04 -28.44
C SER A 240 -2.94 2.10 -27.53
N SER A 241 -2.06 1.10 -27.67
CA SER A 241 -0.76 1.12 -27.01
C SER A 241 0.26 2.05 -27.68
N GLY A 242 -0.08 2.67 -28.82
CA GLY A 242 0.85 3.44 -29.66
C GLY A 242 1.52 4.62 -28.95
N ALA A 243 0.87 5.21 -27.93
CA ALA A 243 1.44 6.27 -27.10
C ALA A 243 1.71 5.84 -25.64
N ALA A 244 1.53 4.57 -25.29
CA ALA A 244 1.64 4.00 -23.93
C ALA A 244 0.87 4.78 -22.83
N GLN A 245 -0.32 5.27 -23.13
CA GLN A 245 -1.07 6.17 -22.23
C GLN A 245 -1.99 5.49 -21.20
N GLY A 246 -2.25 4.18 -21.31
CA GLY A 246 -3.37 3.55 -20.58
C GLY A 246 -3.17 3.59 -19.07
N MET A 247 -2.02 3.08 -18.61
CA MET A 247 -1.66 3.13 -17.20
C MET A 247 -1.45 4.56 -16.69
N ASN A 248 -0.82 5.43 -17.49
CA ASN A 248 -0.60 6.84 -17.13
C ASN A 248 -1.92 7.56 -16.88
N THR A 249 -2.84 7.51 -17.83
CA THR A 249 -4.17 8.12 -17.71
C THR A 249 -4.94 7.54 -16.52
N GLY A 250 -4.82 6.22 -16.28
CA GLY A 250 -5.37 5.58 -15.08
C GLY A 250 -4.76 6.07 -13.76
N MET A 251 -3.45 6.36 -13.71
CA MET A 251 -2.82 6.98 -12.53
C MET A 251 -3.38 8.38 -12.28
N HIS A 252 -3.57 9.16 -13.35
CA HIS A 252 -4.20 10.47 -13.23
C HIS A 252 -5.63 10.39 -12.68
N ASP A 253 -6.41 9.38 -13.10
CA ASP A 253 -7.76 9.15 -12.57
C ASP A 253 -7.73 8.80 -11.07
N ALA A 254 -6.88 7.85 -10.69
CA ALA A 254 -6.77 7.38 -9.31
C ALA A 254 -6.37 8.51 -8.34
N VAL A 255 -5.38 9.31 -8.72
CA VAL A 255 -4.88 10.41 -7.88
C VAL A 255 -5.87 11.58 -7.84
N ASN A 256 -6.55 11.89 -8.94
CA ASN A 256 -7.58 12.94 -8.96
C ASN A 256 -8.79 12.57 -8.07
N LEU A 257 -9.22 11.30 -8.08
CA LEU A 257 -10.40 10.85 -7.34
C LEU A 257 -10.14 10.68 -5.84
N ALA A 258 -8.99 10.09 -5.44
CA ALA A 258 -8.78 9.64 -4.07
C ALA A 258 -8.85 10.77 -3.02
N TRP A 259 -8.24 11.94 -3.29
CA TRP A 259 -8.26 13.05 -2.34
C TRP A 259 -9.66 13.68 -2.21
N LYS A 260 -10.40 13.77 -3.32
CA LYS A 260 -11.78 14.29 -3.35
C LYS A 260 -12.68 13.41 -2.50
N LEU A 261 -12.58 12.09 -2.71
CA LEU A 261 -13.33 11.11 -1.93
C LEU A 261 -12.96 11.17 -0.46
N SER A 262 -11.67 11.26 -0.12
CA SER A 262 -11.23 11.40 1.27
C SER A 262 -11.78 12.66 1.94
N MET A 263 -11.81 13.81 1.25
CA MET A 263 -12.38 15.04 1.80
C MET A 263 -13.88 14.93 2.05
N VAL A 264 -14.63 14.30 1.14
CA VAL A 264 -16.07 14.07 1.32
C VAL A 264 -16.35 13.07 2.45
N LEU A 265 -15.62 11.96 2.51
CA LEU A 265 -15.76 10.95 3.57
C LEU A 265 -15.45 11.52 4.96
N ARG A 266 -14.51 12.46 5.06
CA ARG A 266 -14.17 13.17 6.30
C ARG A 266 -15.12 14.31 6.65
N GLY A 267 -16.12 14.60 5.81
CA GLY A 267 -17.02 15.74 5.97
C GLY A 267 -16.33 17.10 5.82
N LEU A 268 -15.18 17.15 5.15
CA LEU A 268 -14.38 18.37 4.93
C LEU A 268 -14.74 19.08 3.61
N ALA A 269 -15.46 18.40 2.73
CA ALA A 269 -15.96 18.94 1.46
C ALA A 269 -17.36 18.41 1.13
N PRO A 270 -18.18 19.16 0.38
CA PRO A 270 -19.49 18.70 -0.07
C PRO A 270 -19.36 17.62 -1.14
N SER A 271 -20.40 16.80 -1.29
CA SER A 271 -20.46 15.76 -2.34
C SER A 271 -20.33 16.32 -3.76
N SER A 272 -20.66 17.60 -3.99
CA SER A 272 -20.45 18.28 -5.27
C SER A 272 -18.99 18.40 -5.68
N LEU A 273 -18.02 18.20 -4.77
CA LEU A 273 -16.62 18.07 -5.15
C LEU A 273 -16.38 16.83 -6.02
N LEU A 274 -17.14 15.74 -5.82
CA LEU A 274 -16.95 14.48 -6.53
C LEU A 274 -17.28 14.59 -8.02
N SER A 275 -18.24 15.44 -8.41
CA SER A 275 -18.59 15.64 -9.83
C SER A 275 -17.46 16.27 -10.63
N THR A 276 -16.52 16.95 -9.97
CA THR A 276 -15.32 17.50 -10.62
C THR A 276 -14.38 16.41 -11.14
N TYR A 277 -14.49 15.17 -10.66
CA TYR A 277 -13.70 14.07 -11.20
C TYR A 277 -14.02 13.88 -12.69
N GLU A 278 -15.30 13.77 -13.04
CA GLU A 278 -15.71 13.59 -14.43
C GLU A 278 -15.40 14.83 -15.28
N SER A 279 -15.77 16.03 -14.81
CA SER A 279 -15.58 17.26 -15.59
C SER A 279 -14.11 17.61 -15.83
N GLU A 280 -13.19 17.12 -15.00
CA GLU A 280 -11.75 17.30 -15.19
C GLU A 280 -11.12 16.20 -16.05
N ARG A 281 -11.54 14.95 -15.86
CA ARG A 281 -10.89 13.78 -16.50
C ARG A 281 -11.43 13.50 -17.89
N LEU A 282 -12.75 13.55 -18.09
CA LEU A 282 -13.38 13.19 -19.36
C LEU A 282 -12.89 14.04 -20.55
N PRO A 283 -12.78 15.38 -20.48
CA PRO A 283 -12.27 16.18 -21.60
C PRO A 283 -10.83 15.83 -22.00
N ASN A 284 -9.97 15.59 -21.00
CA ASN A 284 -8.58 15.19 -21.22
C ASN A 284 -8.50 13.80 -21.85
N VAL A 285 -9.30 12.83 -21.39
CA VAL A 285 -9.40 11.50 -21.99
C VAL A 285 -9.92 11.58 -23.44
N GLN A 286 -10.90 12.44 -23.71
CA GLN A 286 -11.42 12.63 -25.06
C GLN A 286 -10.36 13.21 -26.00
N LYS A 287 -9.57 14.18 -25.52
CA LYS A 287 -8.43 14.74 -26.24
C LYS A 287 -7.38 13.68 -26.56
N LEU A 288 -7.03 12.85 -25.56
CA LEU A 288 -6.12 11.72 -25.74
C LEU A 288 -6.60 10.77 -26.84
N ILE A 289 -7.88 10.42 -26.83
CA ILE A 289 -8.45 9.49 -27.82
C ILE A 289 -8.46 10.07 -29.23
N ASN A 290 -8.61 11.38 -29.37
CA ASN A 290 -8.50 12.02 -30.67
C ASN A 290 -7.08 11.92 -31.23
N TYR A 291 -6.05 12.18 -30.42
CA TYR A 291 -4.66 11.93 -30.84
C TYR A 291 -4.38 10.46 -31.15
N ASP A 292 -4.88 9.55 -30.30
CA ASP A 292 -4.65 8.12 -30.46
C ASP A 292 -5.28 7.56 -31.74
N LYS A 293 -6.42 8.10 -32.20
CA LYS A 293 -7.02 7.73 -33.50
C LYS A 293 -6.05 7.97 -34.65
N ASP A 294 -5.40 9.14 -34.67
CA ASP A 294 -4.47 9.50 -35.73
C ASP A 294 -3.16 8.72 -35.60
N ILE A 295 -2.58 8.68 -34.39
CA ILE A 295 -1.35 7.92 -34.10
C ILE A 295 -1.52 6.45 -34.48
N SER A 296 -2.64 5.82 -34.09
CA SER A 296 -2.87 4.40 -34.36
C SER A 296 -3.02 4.10 -35.85
N ARG A 297 -3.64 4.99 -36.65
CA ARG A 297 -3.73 4.80 -38.11
C ARG A 297 -2.37 4.97 -38.77
N LEU A 298 -1.63 6.00 -38.35
CA LEU A 298 -0.30 6.28 -38.87
C LEU A 298 0.68 5.14 -38.58
N MET A 299 0.60 4.52 -37.40
CA MET A 299 1.37 3.32 -37.05
C MET A 299 1.02 2.09 -37.89
N THR A 300 -0.21 2.00 -38.42
CA THR A 300 -0.61 0.94 -39.36
C THR A 300 -0.41 1.34 -40.82
N MET A 301 0.41 2.37 -41.07
CA MET A 301 0.73 2.91 -42.40
C MET A 301 -0.50 3.45 -43.15
N GLN A 302 -1.47 3.99 -42.42
CA GLN A 302 -2.68 4.61 -42.97
C GLN A 302 -2.74 6.09 -42.58
N LEU A 303 -3.08 6.95 -43.55
CA LEU A 303 -3.31 8.37 -43.27
C LEU A 303 -4.56 8.58 -42.39
N PRO A 304 -4.62 9.66 -41.59
CA PRO A 304 -5.82 10.04 -40.85
C PRO A 304 -7.06 10.09 -41.73
N VAL A 305 -8.24 9.82 -41.14
CA VAL A 305 -9.52 9.77 -41.89
C VAL A 305 -9.80 11.09 -42.62
N ASP A 306 -9.52 12.19 -41.95
CA ASP A 306 -9.77 13.56 -42.43
C ASP A 306 -8.51 14.22 -43.00
N TRP A 307 -7.52 13.42 -43.45
CA TRP A 307 -6.29 13.94 -44.04
C TRP A 307 -6.56 14.74 -45.32
N SER A 308 -6.18 16.01 -45.31
CA SER A 308 -6.37 16.95 -46.42
C SER A 308 -5.07 17.36 -47.12
N GLY A 309 -3.94 16.79 -46.69
CA GLY A 309 -2.62 17.01 -47.30
C GLY A 309 -2.37 16.11 -48.51
N ASP A 310 -1.09 15.92 -48.88
CA ASP A 310 -0.71 15.04 -49.98
C ASP A 310 -1.16 13.59 -49.72
N PRO A 311 -1.97 12.98 -50.60
CA PRO A 311 -2.37 11.57 -50.46
C PRO A 311 -1.21 10.57 -50.52
N ASN A 312 -0.04 10.98 -51.00
CA ASN A 312 1.16 10.14 -51.07
C ASN A 312 2.20 10.47 -49.99
N ALA A 313 1.85 11.29 -49.00
CA ALA A 313 2.74 11.61 -47.89
C ALA A 313 3.15 10.34 -47.12
N ASP A 314 4.41 10.30 -46.64
CA ASP A 314 4.89 9.20 -45.80
C ASP A 314 4.19 9.23 -44.43
N PRO A 315 3.40 8.20 -44.07
CA PRO A 315 2.74 8.14 -42.76
C PRO A 315 3.73 8.24 -41.58
N ASN A 316 4.99 7.83 -41.75
CA ASN A 316 6.00 7.93 -40.69
C ASN A 316 6.45 9.37 -40.43
N GLU A 317 6.46 10.22 -41.47
CA GLU A 317 6.76 11.65 -41.30
C GLU A 317 5.63 12.35 -40.56
N ILE A 318 4.39 12.07 -40.97
CA ILE A 318 3.20 12.61 -40.30
C ILE A 318 3.11 12.11 -38.86
N LEU A 319 3.44 10.84 -38.61
CA LEU A 319 3.50 10.27 -37.26
C LEU A 319 4.48 11.06 -36.37
N GLY A 320 5.65 11.40 -36.90
CA GLY A 320 6.63 12.24 -36.21
C GLY A 320 6.04 13.59 -35.81
N THR A 321 5.43 14.30 -36.76
CA THR A 321 4.79 15.59 -36.50
C THR A 321 3.66 15.49 -35.48
N VAL A 322 2.76 14.51 -35.61
CA VAL A 322 1.64 14.32 -34.67
C VAL A 322 2.14 13.96 -33.27
N MET A 323 3.18 13.12 -33.15
CA MET A 323 3.78 12.80 -31.86
C MET A 323 4.50 13.99 -31.23
N GLU A 324 5.17 14.83 -32.03
CA GLU A 324 5.81 16.06 -31.57
C GLU A 324 4.77 17.08 -31.07
N GLU A 325 3.68 17.29 -31.82
CA GLU A 325 2.57 18.15 -31.41
C GLU A 325 1.87 17.65 -30.14
N ALA A 326 1.74 16.33 -29.99
CA ALA A 326 1.13 15.70 -28.81
C ALA A 326 2.11 15.53 -27.64
N SER A 327 3.40 15.83 -27.79
CA SER A 327 4.47 15.46 -26.87
C SER A 327 4.26 15.88 -25.41
N THR A 328 3.96 17.16 -25.18
CA THR A 328 3.76 17.72 -23.84
C THR A 328 2.48 17.19 -23.18
N PHE A 329 1.49 16.81 -23.99
CA PHE A 329 0.26 16.19 -23.52
C PHE A 329 0.49 14.70 -23.19
N THR A 330 1.21 13.97 -24.05
CA THR A 330 1.62 12.57 -23.87
C THR A 330 2.49 12.39 -22.63
N SER A 331 3.44 13.29 -22.37
CA SER A 331 4.23 13.28 -21.11
C SER A 331 3.38 13.62 -19.88
N GLY A 332 2.14 14.10 -20.08
CA GLY A 332 1.19 14.54 -19.07
C GLY A 332 1.47 15.92 -18.47
N LEU A 333 2.57 16.58 -18.89
CA LEU A 333 3.02 17.85 -18.32
C LEU A 333 2.14 19.04 -18.71
N SER A 334 1.52 19.00 -19.89
CA SER A 334 0.59 20.05 -20.36
C SER A 334 -0.89 19.70 -20.19
N ILE A 335 -1.23 18.69 -19.40
CA ILE A 335 -2.62 18.45 -18.98
C ILE A 335 -3.06 19.69 -18.18
N ALA A 336 -4.30 20.11 -18.37
CA ALA A 336 -4.89 21.22 -17.64
C ALA A 336 -6.39 20.96 -17.45
N PHE A 337 -6.98 21.63 -16.48
CA PHE A 337 -8.41 21.58 -16.19
C PHE A 337 -9.07 22.93 -16.40
N ASP A 338 -10.29 22.88 -16.93
CA ASP A 338 -11.13 24.06 -17.06
C ASP A 338 -11.55 24.60 -15.68
N SER A 339 -11.99 25.86 -15.67
CA SER A 339 -12.50 26.49 -14.46
C SER A 339 -13.75 25.75 -13.95
N ASN A 340 -13.73 25.43 -12.67
CA ASN A 340 -14.84 24.76 -11.98
C ASN A 340 -14.85 25.23 -10.51
N ASN A 341 -15.59 24.56 -9.63
CA ASN A 341 -15.64 24.94 -8.21
C ASN A 341 -14.31 24.78 -7.47
N VAL A 342 -13.36 23.95 -7.92
CA VAL A 342 -12.03 23.79 -7.30
C VAL A 342 -10.91 24.52 -8.07
N ASN A 343 -11.05 24.71 -9.38
CA ASN A 343 -10.11 25.47 -10.22
C ASN A 343 -10.71 26.86 -10.47
N VAL A 344 -10.42 27.78 -9.56
CA VAL A 344 -11.03 29.12 -9.55
C VAL A 344 -9.96 30.15 -9.90
N PRO A 345 -10.12 30.93 -10.98
CA PRO A 345 -9.24 32.06 -11.26
C PRO A 345 -9.28 33.07 -10.11
N GLY A 346 -8.13 33.34 -9.50
CA GLY A 346 -8.01 34.30 -8.41
C GLY A 346 -7.63 35.71 -8.88
N THR A 347 -7.39 36.60 -7.91
CA THR A 347 -7.05 38.01 -8.15
C THR A 347 -5.62 38.23 -8.64
N PHE A 348 -4.71 37.27 -8.41
CA PHE A 348 -3.32 37.40 -8.82
C PHE A 348 -3.18 37.57 -10.34
N LYS A 349 -2.34 38.52 -10.75
CA LYS A 349 -1.96 38.73 -12.15
C LYS A 349 -0.45 38.58 -12.27
N SER A 350 -0.03 37.62 -13.08
CA SER A 350 1.38 37.44 -13.44
C SER A 350 1.93 38.69 -14.13
N ASN A 351 3.19 39.01 -13.86
CA ASN A 351 3.92 40.06 -14.56
C ASN A 351 4.52 39.57 -15.91
N ILE A 352 4.44 38.26 -16.18
CA ILE A 352 4.81 37.61 -17.43
C ILE A 352 3.53 37.28 -18.20
N ASP A 353 3.46 37.64 -19.49
CA ASP A 353 2.32 37.38 -20.39
C ASP A 353 2.77 36.54 -21.61
N PRO A 354 2.19 35.35 -21.84
CA PRO A 354 1.18 34.69 -21.01
C PRO A 354 1.72 34.26 -19.64
N ALA A 355 0.82 34.22 -18.65
CA ALA A 355 1.16 33.77 -17.30
C ALA A 355 1.79 32.36 -17.33
N PRO A 356 2.94 32.12 -16.67
CA PRO A 356 3.61 30.83 -16.69
C PRO A 356 2.78 29.67 -16.13
N VAL A 357 1.91 29.96 -15.15
CA VAL A 357 0.97 28.99 -14.57
C VAL A 357 -0.29 29.70 -14.11
N ILE A 358 -1.45 29.10 -14.37
CA ILE A 358 -2.77 29.59 -13.93
C ILE A 358 -3.56 28.49 -13.20
N SER A 359 -4.71 28.86 -12.61
CA SER A 359 -5.64 27.90 -12.00
C SER A 359 -6.03 26.78 -12.97
N GLY A 360 -6.04 25.54 -12.51
CA GLY A 360 -6.30 24.34 -13.31
C GLY A 360 -5.06 23.75 -14.00
N GLN A 361 -3.90 24.42 -13.93
CA GLN A 361 -2.64 23.90 -14.47
C GLN A 361 -1.75 23.28 -13.38
N ARG A 362 -0.82 22.44 -13.83
CA ARG A 362 0.16 21.78 -12.97
C ARG A 362 1.04 22.85 -12.33
N GLY A 363 1.22 22.80 -11.02
CA GLY A 363 2.22 23.67 -10.38
C GLY A 363 3.64 23.23 -10.75
N PRO A 364 4.52 24.13 -11.22
CA PRO A 364 5.93 23.82 -11.45
C PRO A 364 6.61 23.16 -10.25
N ASP A 365 7.41 22.13 -10.47
CA ASP A 365 8.27 21.57 -9.42
C ASP A 365 9.61 22.29 -9.41
N VAL A 366 9.84 23.08 -8.37
CA VAL A 366 10.95 24.05 -8.28
C VAL A 366 11.87 23.70 -7.13
N PHE A 367 13.16 23.99 -7.30
CA PHE A 367 14.14 23.82 -6.23
C PHE A 367 14.02 24.93 -5.20
N LEU A 368 14.11 24.54 -3.94
CA LEU A 368 14.09 25.41 -2.78
C LEU A 368 15.20 24.99 -1.80
N HIS A 369 15.51 25.83 -0.82
CA HIS A 369 16.52 25.52 0.19
C HIS A 369 15.90 25.45 1.59
N LYS A 370 16.27 24.41 2.35
CA LYS A 370 15.84 24.24 3.74
C LYS A 370 16.45 25.31 4.65
N PRO A 371 15.72 25.76 5.69
CA PRO A 371 16.24 26.71 6.64
C PRO A 371 17.34 26.07 7.49
N GLY A 372 18.35 26.85 7.86
CA GLY A 372 19.48 26.39 8.68
C GLY A 372 20.54 25.60 7.91
N THR A 373 20.19 24.44 7.33
CA THR A 373 21.15 23.60 6.60
C THR A 373 21.44 24.08 5.18
N PHE A 374 20.51 24.83 4.58
CA PHE A 374 20.56 25.24 3.17
C PHE A 374 20.68 24.07 2.20
N GLU A 375 20.23 22.88 2.60
CA GLU A 375 20.11 21.75 1.70
C GLU A 375 19.03 22.03 0.64
N ALA A 376 19.30 21.67 -0.61
CA ALA A 376 18.33 21.73 -1.67
C ALA A 376 17.19 20.72 -1.42
N THR A 377 15.96 21.14 -1.67
CA THR A 377 14.74 20.33 -1.69
C THR A 377 13.89 20.75 -2.90
N ARG A 378 12.80 20.02 -3.16
CA ARG A 378 11.86 20.31 -4.24
C ARG A 378 10.51 20.70 -3.66
N LEU A 379 9.82 21.65 -4.30
CA LEU A 379 8.51 22.08 -3.85
C LEU A 379 7.53 20.90 -3.75
N HIS A 380 7.53 19.97 -4.72
CA HIS A 380 6.59 18.84 -4.72
C HIS A 380 6.88 17.83 -3.61
N LYS A 381 8.14 17.70 -3.17
CA LYS A 381 8.51 16.91 -1.98
C LYS A 381 8.00 17.55 -0.68
N GLU A 382 7.94 18.87 -0.62
CA GLU A 382 7.46 19.62 0.55
C GLU A 382 5.93 19.87 0.53
N THR A 383 5.27 19.54 -0.58
CA THR A 383 3.81 19.49 -0.74
C THR A 383 3.33 18.07 -1.09
N PRO A 384 3.49 17.09 -0.18
CA PRO A 384 3.09 15.72 -0.44
C PRO A 384 1.56 15.61 -0.55
N ASN A 385 1.08 14.65 -1.32
CA ASN A 385 -0.34 14.38 -1.39
C ASN A 385 -0.77 13.60 -0.13
N ILE A 386 -1.38 14.34 0.81
CA ILE A 386 -1.95 13.82 2.07
C ILE A 386 -3.43 14.21 2.21
N ALA A 387 -4.12 14.41 1.09
CA ALA A 387 -5.47 14.96 1.03
C ALA A 387 -5.63 16.31 1.77
N ARG A 388 -4.62 17.19 1.67
CA ARG A 388 -4.65 18.57 2.18
C ARG A 388 -4.24 19.55 1.09
N PHE A 389 -4.89 20.70 1.05
CA PHE A 389 -4.45 21.82 0.21
C PHE A 389 -3.16 22.40 0.78
N HIS A 390 -2.27 22.91 -0.08
CA HIS A 390 -1.08 23.63 0.34
C HIS A 390 -1.18 25.09 -0.09
N ALA A 391 -1.30 26.00 0.87
CA ALA A 391 -1.24 27.44 0.63
C ALA A 391 0.22 27.90 0.72
N ILE A 392 0.79 28.26 -0.42
CA ILE A 392 2.19 28.67 -0.57
C ILE A 392 2.23 30.19 -0.64
N VAL A 393 2.78 30.81 0.39
CA VAL A 393 3.02 32.26 0.49
C VAL A 393 4.39 32.55 -0.12
N PHE A 394 4.41 32.97 -1.39
CA PHE A 394 5.60 33.52 -2.03
C PHE A 394 5.81 34.94 -1.52
N ALA A 395 6.61 35.05 -0.46
CA ALA A 395 6.81 36.30 0.27
C ALA A 395 7.64 37.33 -0.50
N GLY A 396 8.28 36.96 -1.60
CA GLY A 396 9.11 37.88 -2.38
C GLY A 396 10.32 38.39 -1.58
N GLU A 397 10.71 39.63 -1.84
CA GLU A 397 11.76 40.38 -1.14
C GLU A 397 11.13 41.21 -0.02
N PRO A 398 11.35 40.85 1.27
CA PRO A 398 10.66 41.51 2.40
C PRO A 398 10.94 43.01 2.54
N GLU A 399 12.04 43.52 1.95
CA GLU A 399 12.28 44.98 1.91
C GLU A 399 11.19 45.72 1.13
N HIS A 400 10.50 45.03 0.21
CA HIS A 400 9.40 45.53 -0.59
C HIS A 400 8.04 45.00 -0.12
N THR A 401 7.96 43.73 0.30
CA THR A 401 6.69 43.07 0.62
C THR A 401 6.27 43.12 2.09
N SER A 402 7.12 43.64 2.99
CA SER A 402 6.83 43.64 4.44
C SER A 402 5.52 44.33 4.83
N VAL A 403 5.06 45.33 4.07
CA VAL A 403 3.75 45.97 4.30
C VAL A 403 2.63 44.98 4.01
N TYR A 404 2.63 44.35 2.84
CA TYR A 404 1.64 43.36 2.44
C TYR A 404 1.65 42.13 3.36
N LEU A 405 2.84 41.68 3.79
CA LEU A 405 2.98 40.57 4.76
C LEU A 405 2.35 40.91 6.12
N LYS A 406 2.51 42.14 6.60
CA LYS A 406 1.88 42.59 7.86
C LYS A 406 0.37 42.70 7.74
N GLU A 407 -0.12 43.24 6.63
CA GLU A 407 -1.56 43.31 6.34
C GLU A 407 -2.18 41.91 6.26
N PHE A 408 -1.53 41.00 5.52
CA PHE A 408 -1.95 39.61 5.42
C PHE A 408 -1.90 38.91 6.79
N SER A 409 -0.82 39.05 7.56
CA SER A 409 -0.69 38.47 8.91
C SER A 409 -1.80 38.95 9.84
N ALA A 410 -2.09 40.25 9.86
CA ALA A 410 -3.13 40.83 10.71
C ALA A 410 -4.54 40.38 10.30
N ALA A 411 -4.79 40.15 9.01
CA ALA A 411 -6.05 39.59 8.53
C ALA A 411 -6.13 38.08 8.83
N TRP A 412 -5.03 37.35 8.67
CA TRP A 412 -4.93 35.91 8.87
C TRP A 412 -5.16 35.52 10.34
N GLU A 413 -4.57 36.26 11.28
CA GLU A 413 -4.77 36.07 12.73
C GLU A 413 -6.22 36.30 13.17
N LYS A 414 -6.98 37.14 12.44
CA LYS A 414 -8.41 37.37 12.70
C LYS A 414 -9.30 36.29 12.10
N SER A 415 -8.81 35.51 11.14
CA SER A 415 -9.58 34.47 10.48
C SER A 415 -9.79 33.27 11.41
N LYS A 416 -11.05 32.95 11.70
CA LYS A 416 -11.41 31.73 12.41
C LYS A 416 -11.28 30.47 11.54
N MET A 417 -11.17 30.64 10.22
CA MET A 417 -11.10 29.53 9.26
C MET A 417 -9.71 28.89 9.23
N PHE A 418 -8.66 29.69 9.44
CA PHE A 418 -7.28 29.24 9.36
C PHE A 418 -6.69 28.90 10.75
N SER A 419 -7.42 29.17 11.84
CA SER A 419 -7.08 28.75 13.20
C SER A 419 -7.60 27.34 13.51
N GLY A 420 -6.71 26.33 13.61
CA GLY A 420 -7.06 24.96 14.05
C GLY A 420 -6.61 23.85 13.09
N ILE A 421 -7.20 22.64 13.20
CA ILE A 421 -6.96 21.50 12.29
C ILE A 421 -7.72 21.76 10.97
N SER A 422 -7.20 22.67 10.17
CA SER A 422 -7.75 23.03 8.85
C SER A 422 -7.26 22.03 7.77
N PRO A 423 -8.04 21.72 6.71
CA PRO A 423 -7.58 20.90 5.57
C PRO A 423 -6.48 21.58 4.73
N ILE A 424 -5.92 22.68 5.22
CA ILE A 424 -4.92 23.53 4.56
C ILE A 424 -3.60 23.43 5.35
N SER A 425 -2.51 23.19 4.64
CA SER A 425 -1.14 23.27 5.11
C SER A 425 -0.51 24.55 4.56
N TRP A 426 0.25 25.27 5.38
CA TRP A 426 0.89 26.53 4.98
C TRP A 426 2.39 26.34 4.76
N LEU A 427 2.91 27.05 3.77
CA LEU A 427 4.33 27.11 3.45
C LEU A 427 4.69 28.54 3.03
N THR A 428 5.84 29.05 3.47
CA THR A 428 6.33 30.38 3.12
C THR A 428 7.64 30.28 2.34
N VAL A 429 7.70 30.97 1.19
CA VAL A 429 8.87 31.00 0.30
C VAL A 429 9.35 32.44 0.11
N PRO A 430 10.36 32.91 0.87
CA PRO A 430 11.02 34.18 0.63
C PRO A 430 12.02 34.08 -0.52
N ALA A 431 12.17 35.15 -1.30
CA ALA A 431 13.15 35.27 -2.40
C ALA A 431 14.60 35.51 -1.91
N LYS A 432 14.81 35.47 -0.58
CA LYS A 432 16.10 35.68 0.09
C LYS A 432 16.26 34.68 1.23
N SER A 433 17.49 34.28 1.50
CA SER A 433 17.83 33.39 2.61
C SER A 433 18.28 34.17 3.84
N SER A 434 17.86 33.74 5.04
CA SER A 434 18.31 34.30 6.32
C SER A 434 18.48 33.18 7.37
N PRO A 435 19.39 33.34 8.36
CA PRO A 435 19.43 32.46 9.53
C PRO A 435 18.11 32.46 10.32
N SER A 436 17.36 33.57 10.29
CA SER A 436 16.05 33.71 10.95
C SER A 436 15.00 34.20 9.94
N ALA A 437 14.03 33.33 9.65
CA ALA A 437 12.90 33.66 8.78
C ALA A 437 11.99 34.73 9.41
N TYR A 438 11.83 34.71 10.74
CA TYR A 438 11.05 35.70 11.48
C TYR A 438 11.64 37.10 11.33
N GLU A 439 12.96 37.24 11.52
CA GLU A 439 13.65 38.52 11.35
C GLU A 439 13.62 39.00 9.90
N LEU A 440 13.73 38.07 8.95
CA LEU A 440 13.68 38.38 7.52
C LEU A 440 12.31 38.90 7.08
N LEU A 441 11.23 38.24 7.52
CA LEU A 441 9.86 38.59 7.12
C LEU A 441 9.28 39.75 7.94
N GLY A 442 9.79 39.98 9.16
CA GLY A 442 9.23 40.95 10.10
C GLY A 442 7.86 40.57 10.68
N VAL A 443 7.41 39.34 10.42
CA VAL A 443 6.20 38.68 10.91
C VAL A 443 6.47 37.19 11.12
N ALA A 444 5.60 36.50 11.85
CA ALA A 444 5.70 35.03 11.95
C ALA A 444 5.47 34.39 10.57
N PRO A 445 6.31 33.43 10.14
CA PRO A 445 6.09 32.72 8.90
C PRO A 445 4.83 31.85 8.97
N PHE A 446 4.18 31.68 7.82
CA PHE A 446 3.01 30.81 7.69
C PHE A 446 3.47 29.39 7.40
N GLY A 447 3.44 28.55 8.44
CA GLY A 447 3.83 27.15 8.36
C GLY A 447 5.34 26.95 8.12
N LYS A 448 5.70 25.99 7.28
CA LYS A 448 7.12 25.67 6.99
C LYS A 448 7.75 26.76 6.13
N VAL A 449 9.04 27.03 6.29
CA VAL A 449 9.78 28.02 5.50
C VAL A 449 10.80 27.34 4.61
N PHE A 450 10.89 27.76 3.36
CA PHE A 450 11.94 27.36 2.42
C PHE A 450 12.41 28.57 1.62
N TYR A 451 13.69 28.65 1.28
CA TYR A 451 14.26 29.82 0.62
C TYR A 451 14.44 29.61 -0.88
N ASP A 452 14.02 30.60 -1.67
CA ASP A 452 14.23 30.68 -3.11
C ASP A 452 15.27 31.76 -3.42
N LYS A 453 16.52 31.51 -3.01
CA LYS A 453 17.62 32.49 -3.09
C LYS A 453 17.92 32.87 -4.54
N GLU A 454 17.79 31.93 -5.47
CA GLU A 454 18.03 32.11 -6.90
C GLU A 454 16.81 32.68 -7.63
N GLN A 455 15.69 32.93 -6.92
CA GLN A 455 14.43 33.48 -7.44
C GLN A 455 13.81 32.64 -8.57
N THR A 456 14.20 31.37 -8.67
CA THR A 456 13.74 30.45 -9.71
C THR A 456 12.29 30.08 -9.49
N ALA A 457 11.88 29.85 -8.25
CA ALA A 457 10.49 29.52 -7.92
C ALA A 457 9.57 30.71 -8.21
N HIS A 458 9.93 31.92 -7.77
CA HIS A 458 9.16 33.13 -8.05
C HIS A 458 9.00 33.37 -9.56
N SER A 459 10.09 33.25 -10.33
CA SER A 459 10.04 33.41 -11.79
C SER A 459 9.16 32.35 -12.46
N ARG A 460 9.26 31.09 -12.04
CA ARG A 460 8.50 29.96 -12.60
C ARG A 460 7.00 30.05 -12.36
N TYR A 461 6.60 30.72 -11.28
CA TYR A 461 5.20 31.00 -10.97
C TYR A 461 4.71 32.36 -11.50
N GLY A 462 5.57 33.12 -12.21
CA GLY A 462 5.21 34.43 -12.76
C GLY A 462 5.05 35.53 -11.71
N ILE A 463 5.77 35.42 -10.60
CA ILE A 463 5.63 36.29 -9.43
C ILE A 463 6.68 37.40 -9.47
N ASN A 464 6.22 38.65 -9.40
CA ASN A 464 7.09 39.78 -9.13
C ASN A 464 7.58 39.70 -7.68
N VAL A 465 8.89 39.52 -7.48
CA VAL A 465 9.49 39.43 -6.15
C VAL A 465 9.25 40.66 -5.27
N LYS A 466 8.88 41.81 -5.84
CA LYS A 466 8.54 43.02 -5.09
C LYS A 466 7.10 43.07 -4.58
N GLU A 467 6.24 42.21 -5.11
CA GLU A 467 4.81 42.18 -4.80
C GLU A 467 4.44 40.92 -4.01
N GLY A 468 5.01 39.77 -4.37
CA GLY A 468 4.67 38.48 -3.77
C GLY A 468 3.28 37.97 -4.19
N ALA A 469 2.97 36.73 -3.84
CA ALA A 469 1.69 36.10 -4.15
C ALA A 469 1.39 34.92 -3.23
N ILE A 470 0.13 34.47 -3.21
CA ILE A 470 -0.27 33.26 -2.51
C ILE A 470 -0.88 32.29 -3.52
N PHE A 471 -0.27 31.12 -3.68
CA PHE A 471 -0.78 30.04 -4.53
C PHE A 471 -1.38 28.95 -3.67
N VAL A 472 -2.61 28.54 -3.99
CA VAL A 472 -3.25 27.38 -3.38
C VAL A 472 -3.04 26.19 -4.30
N MET A 473 -2.29 25.21 -3.83
CA MET A 473 -2.09 23.92 -4.48
C MET A 473 -3.12 22.92 -3.96
N ARG A 474 -3.76 22.20 -4.88
CA ARG A 474 -4.59 21.03 -4.57
C ARG A 474 -3.73 19.87 -4.06
N PRO A 475 -4.32 18.89 -3.35
CA PRO A 475 -3.59 17.71 -2.90
C PRO A 475 -2.89 16.93 -4.03
N ASP A 476 -3.46 16.94 -5.24
CA ASP A 476 -2.96 16.27 -6.44
C ASP A 476 -1.96 17.11 -7.27
N GLY A 477 -1.48 18.24 -6.73
CA GLY A 477 -0.39 19.04 -7.32
C GLY A 477 -0.81 20.02 -8.43
N TRP A 478 -2.11 20.30 -8.55
CA TRP A 478 -2.65 21.31 -9.47
C TRP A 478 -2.86 22.65 -8.76
N VAL A 479 -2.68 23.77 -9.45
CA VAL A 479 -2.99 25.10 -8.92
C VAL A 479 -4.50 25.26 -8.86
N ALA A 480 -5.05 25.46 -7.66
CA ALA A 480 -6.47 25.66 -7.44
C ALA A 480 -6.88 27.13 -7.68
N THR A 481 -6.17 28.05 -7.02
CA THR A 481 -6.35 29.50 -7.15
C THR A 481 -5.06 30.23 -6.77
N ALA A 482 -4.95 31.51 -7.11
CA ALA A 482 -3.84 32.37 -6.75
C ALA A 482 -4.32 33.79 -6.40
N ALA A 483 -3.88 34.31 -5.27
CA ALA A 483 -4.23 35.64 -4.76
C ALA A 483 -2.99 36.55 -4.70
N ALA A 484 -3.17 37.84 -4.94
CA ALA A 484 -2.11 38.82 -4.71
C ALA A 484 -1.80 38.91 -3.21
N LEU A 485 -0.54 39.08 -2.82
CA LEU A 485 -0.18 39.19 -1.41
C LEU A 485 -0.70 40.51 -0.82
N GLY A 486 -1.45 40.45 0.28
CA GLY A 486 -2.02 41.61 0.95
C GLY A 486 -3.17 41.25 1.88
N GLY A 487 -3.79 42.25 2.52
CA GLY A 487 -4.91 42.04 3.45
C GLY A 487 -6.14 41.35 2.82
N ASP A 488 -6.49 41.73 1.59
CA ASP A 488 -7.66 41.22 0.86
C ASP A 488 -7.54 39.73 0.50
N ALA A 489 -6.31 39.20 0.44
CA ALA A 489 -6.04 37.81 0.09
C ALA A 489 -6.68 36.82 1.08
N VAL A 490 -6.78 37.19 2.37
CA VAL A 490 -7.40 36.34 3.39
C VAL A 490 -8.89 36.17 3.10
N GLU A 491 -9.59 37.25 2.73
CA GLU A 491 -11.02 37.20 2.39
C GLU A 491 -11.25 36.35 1.13
N GLU A 492 -10.42 36.54 0.09
CA GLU A 492 -10.49 35.73 -1.13
C GLU A 492 -10.29 34.23 -0.85
N LEU A 493 -9.29 33.87 -0.04
CA LEU A 493 -9.04 32.49 0.35
C LEU A 493 -10.18 31.93 1.20
N GLU A 494 -10.73 32.71 2.13
CA GLU A 494 -11.90 32.30 2.89
C GLU A 494 -13.10 32.02 2.00
N VAL A 495 -13.37 32.87 1.00
CA VAL A 495 -14.46 32.66 0.03
C VAL A 495 -14.23 31.37 -0.75
N TYR A 496 -13.01 31.17 -1.27
CA TYR A 496 -12.63 29.96 -1.99
C TYR A 496 -12.89 28.69 -1.16
N PHE A 497 -12.38 28.63 0.07
CA PHE A 497 -12.53 27.44 0.92
C PHE A 497 -13.93 27.31 1.52
N LYS A 498 -14.66 28.39 1.78
CA LYS A 498 -16.07 28.33 2.23
C LYS A 498 -16.94 27.70 1.15
N ASN A 499 -16.70 28.04 -0.12
CA ASN A 499 -17.38 27.38 -1.24
C ASN A 499 -17.04 25.88 -1.31
N GLN A 500 -15.85 25.47 -0.83
CA GLN A 500 -15.49 24.05 -0.67
C GLN A 500 -16.03 23.39 0.61
N GLN A 501 -16.67 24.12 1.53
CA GLN A 501 -17.19 23.59 2.79
C GLN A 501 -18.72 23.73 2.90
N GLN A 502 -19.32 24.70 2.21
CA GLN A 502 -20.76 24.98 2.28
C GLN A 502 -21.56 24.13 1.29
N GLN A 503 -21.94 22.94 1.75
CA GLN A 503 -23.26 22.32 1.53
C GLN A 503 -23.43 21.16 2.52
N GLN A 504 -23.52 21.48 3.82
CA GLN A 504 -24.02 20.57 4.85
C GLN A 504 -24.37 21.40 6.10
N GLN A 505 -25.61 21.88 6.18
CA GLN A 505 -26.23 22.07 7.50
C GLN A 505 -26.64 20.69 8.00
N GLN A 506 -25.66 19.91 8.44
CA GLN A 506 -25.80 18.91 9.49
C GLN A 506 -24.38 18.58 9.94
N PRO A 507 -24.06 18.73 11.24
CA PRO A 507 -22.76 18.31 11.72
C PRO A 507 -22.62 16.79 11.50
N PRO A 508 -21.42 16.29 11.20
CA PRO A 508 -21.18 14.86 11.15
C PRO A 508 -21.57 14.26 12.51
N PRO A 509 -22.17 13.06 12.56
CA PRO A 509 -22.39 12.40 13.82
C PRO A 509 -21.01 12.17 14.43
N ILE A 510 -20.77 12.85 15.55
CA ILE A 510 -19.81 12.41 16.55
C ILE A 510 -20.13 10.92 16.77
N MET A 511 -19.17 10.02 16.60
CA MET A 511 -19.31 8.64 17.08
C MET A 511 -19.33 8.69 18.61
N GLN A 512 -20.48 9.14 19.12
CA GLN A 512 -20.88 9.14 20.50
C GLN A 512 -21.55 7.79 20.70
N TYR A 513 -20.73 6.79 21.02
CA TYR A 513 -21.27 5.52 21.50
C TYR A 513 -22.14 5.84 22.73
N CYS A 514 -23.44 5.55 22.61
CA CYS A 514 -24.52 5.84 23.56
C CYS A 514 -25.14 7.26 23.49
N PHE A 515 -26.07 7.48 22.54
CA PHE A 515 -27.12 8.49 22.72
C PHE A 515 -28.11 8.00 23.78
N VAL A 516 -27.99 8.53 24.99
CA VAL A 516 -29.03 8.43 26.01
C VAL A 516 -29.25 9.85 26.54
N GLU A 517 -30.28 10.52 26.03
CA GLU A 517 -30.68 11.85 26.51
C GLU A 517 -31.49 11.70 27.80
N GLY A 518 -31.01 12.28 28.90
CA GLY A 518 -31.70 12.27 30.18
C GLY A 518 -30.75 12.52 31.34
N ASN A 519 -31.27 13.01 32.47
CA ASN A 519 -30.48 13.07 33.70
C ASN A 519 -30.42 11.66 34.35
N PHE A 520 -29.43 11.45 35.22
CA PHE A 520 -29.22 10.15 35.89
C PHE A 520 -30.48 9.60 36.58
N ALA A 521 -31.31 10.46 37.17
CA ALA A 521 -32.50 10.03 37.90
C ALA A 521 -33.59 9.54 36.95
N ASP A 522 -33.84 10.25 35.85
CA ASP A 522 -34.85 9.88 34.86
C ASP A 522 -34.48 8.56 34.17
N LEU A 523 -33.22 8.44 33.74
CA LEU A 523 -32.71 7.23 33.08
C LEU A 523 -32.66 6.01 34.02
N SER A 524 -32.40 6.24 35.32
CA SER A 524 -32.46 5.18 36.32
C SER A 524 -33.89 4.72 36.58
N ARG A 525 -34.88 5.64 36.54
CA ARG A 525 -36.31 5.28 36.65
C ARG A 525 -36.77 4.47 35.45
N ASP A 526 -36.40 4.87 34.25
CA ASP A 526 -36.73 4.14 33.02
C ASP A 526 -36.18 2.70 33.10
N LEU A 527 -34.88 2.53 33.38
CA LEU A 527 -34.28 1.19 33.48
C LEU A 527 -34.88 0.37 34.64
N ALA A 528 -35.23 1.00 35.76
CA ALA A 528 -35.85 0.31 36.88
C ALA A 528 -37.30 -0.10 36.61
N GLU A 529 -38.04 0.65 35.80
CA GLU A 529 -39.36 0.26 35.31
C GLU A 529 -39.22 -0.99 34.42
N TYR A 530 -38.25 -0.98 33.51
CA TYR A 530 -37.89 -2.16 32.71
C TYR A 530 -37.56 -3.37 33.57
N LEU A 531 -36.78 -3.18 34.64
CA LEU A 531 -36.37 -4.25 35.58
C LEU A 531 -37.40 -4.57 36.68
N ARG A 532 -38.54 -3.86 36.71
CA ARG A 532 -39.60 -3.97 37.74
C ARG A 532 -39.13 -3.76 39.18
N ILE A 533 -38.18 -2.84 39.38
CA ILE A 533 -37.61 -2.48 40.69
C ILE A 533 -37.79 -1.00 41.05
N SER A 534 -38.68 -0.28 40.35
CA SER A 534 -38.95 1.16 40.57
C SER A 534 -39.25 1.48 42.04
N THR A 535 -40.03 0.64 42.74
CA THR A 535 -40.36 0.84 44.16
C THR A 535 -39.17 0.70 45.10
N GLU A 536 -38.12 -0.02 44.70
CA GLU A 536 -36.90 -0.19 45.50
C GLU A 536 -35.90 0.95 45.26
N ILE A 537 -35.89 1.55 44.07
CA ILE A 537 -34.91 2.57 43.69
C ILE A 537 -35.38 4.01 43.97
N GLU A 538 -36.69 4.28 43.96
CA GLU A 538 -37.23 5.63 44.20
C GLU A 538 -36.74 6.27 45.52
N PRO A 539 -36.76 5.58 46.69
CA PRO A 539 -36.23 6.17 47.92
C PRO A 539 -34.72 6.42 47.87
N LEU A 540 -33.98 5.68 47.05
CA LEU A 540 -32.53 5.85 46.87
C LEU A 540 -32.20 7.01 45.91
N LEU A 541 -33.07 7.25 44.92
CA LEU A 541 -33.00 8.41 44.03
C LEU A 541 -33.33 9.71 44.79
N GLU A 542 -34.36 9.69 45.66
CA GLU A 542 -34.69 10.82 46.53
C GLU A 542 -33.57 11.14 47.54
N ALA A 543 -32.87 10.12 48.03
CA ALA A 543 -31.70 10.25 48.89
C ALA A 543 -30.41 10.64 48.13
N ASN A 544 -30.44 10.73 46.80
CA ASN A 544 -29.32 11.04 45.91
C ASN A 544 -28.10 10.09 46.09
N THR A 545 -28.33 8.84 46.49
CA THR A 545 -27.27 7.83 46.69
C THR A 545 -27.03 7.03 45.41
N LYS A 546 -26.30 7.63 44.45
CA LYS A 546 -26.11 7.07 43.09
C LYS A 546 -25.53 5.65 43.06
N ASP A 547 -24.52 5.35 43.88
CA ASP A 547 -23.85 4.05 43.85
C ASP A 547 -24.75 2.90 44.38
N GLU A 548 -25.61 3.18 45.36
CA GLU A 548 -26.58 2.18 45.85
C GLU A 548 -27.72 1.94 44.83
N VAL A 549 -28.11 2.98 44.06
CA VAL A 549 -29.03 2.84 42.91
C VAL A 549 -28.39 1.93 41.84
N LEU A 550 -27.15 2.21 41.45
CA LEU A 550 -26.42 1.39 40.46
C LEU A 550 -26.23 -0.05 40.93
N LYS A 551 -25.92 -0.27 42.22
CA LYS A 551 -25.77 -1.62 42.79
C LYS A 551 -27.06 -2.43 42.68
N LYS A 552 -28.21 -1.80 42.90
CA LYS A 552 -29.53 -2.43 42.73
C LYS A 552 -29.84 -2.72 41.26
N LEU A 553 -29.61 -1.76 40.36
CA LEU A 553 -29.80 -1.93 38.91
C LEU A 553 -28.90 -3.06 38.35
N VAL A 554 -27.61 -3.07 38.67
CA VAL A 554 -26.65 -4.10 38.25
C VAL A 554 -27.01 -5.46 38.82
N THR A 555 -27.49 -5.53 40.07
CA THR A 555 -27.97 -6.80 40.65
C THR A 555 -29.18 -7.35 39.89
N ALA A 556 -30.14 -6.49 39.53
CA ALA A 556 -31.33 -6.86 38.79
C ALA A 556 -31.08 -7.11 37.29
N SER A 557 -29.94 -6.63 36.75
CA SER A 557 -29.60 -6.75 35.31
C SER A 557 -29.56 -8.18 34.78
N ALA A 558 -29.41 -9.20 35.63
CA ALA A 558 -29.55 -10.61 35.22
C ALA A 558 -30.92 -10.89 34.55
N GLY A 559 -31.96 -10.14 34.92
CA GLY A 559 -33.28 -10.21 34.32
C GLY A 559 -33.27 -9.85 32.84
N LEU A 560 -32.37 -8.96 32.38
CA LEU A 560 -32.27 -8.51 30.99
C LEU A 560 -31.97 -9.65 30.00
N ASN A 561 -31.35 -10.74 30.47
CA ASN A 561 -31.04 -11.91 29.63
C ASN A 561 -32.29 -12.70 29.20
N ALA A 562 -33.45 -12.43 29.81
CA ALA A 562 -34.73 -13.04 29.44
C ALA A 562 -35.59 -12.13 28.53
N TYR A 563 -35.13 -10.91 28.21
CA TYR A 563 -35.89 -9.92 27.45
C TYR A 563 -35.70 -10.11 25.94
N PRO A 564 -36.68 -9.71 25.10
CA PRO A 564 -36.62 -9.88 23.66
C PRO A 564 -35.32 -9.35 23.03
N GLU A 565 -34.80 -10.06 22.03
CA GLU A 565 -33.56 -9.74 21.30
C GLU A 565 -33.47 -8.28 20.83
N LYS A 566 -34.60 -7.69 20.40
CA LYS A 566 -34.65 -6.29 19.91
C LYS A 566 -34.36 -5.24 20.98
N GLU A 567 -34.59 -5.56 22.25
CA GLU A 567 -34.46 -4.64 23.38
C GLU A 567 -33.18 -4.88 24.19
N PHE A 568 -32.56 -6.06 24.03
CA PHE A 568 -31.39 -6.49 24.80
C PHE A 568 -30.23 -5.48 24.75
N THR A 569 -29.77 -5.15 23.54
CA THR A 569 -28.60 -4.26 23.36
C THR A 569 -28.89 -2.84 23.87
N ALA A 570 -30.11 -2.33 23.65
CA ALA A 570 -30.50 -1.00 24.11
C ALA A 570 -30.53 -0.93 25.65
N ALA A 571 -31.12 -1.94 26.31
CA ALA A 571 -31.22 -2.00 27.77
C ALA A 571 -29.83 -2.14 28.43
N TYR A 572 -28.97 -2.99 27.87
CA TYR A 572 -27.59 -3.13 28.37
C TYR A 572 -26.74 -1.87 28.10
N ASN A 573 -26.88 -1.21 26.94
CA ASN A 573 -26.18 0.04 26.67
C ASN A 573 -26.61 1.16 27.63
N LEU A 574 -27.90 1.25 27.97
CA LEU A 574 -28.40 2.15 29.00
C LEU A 574 -27.78 1.87 30.36
N LEU A 575 -27.69 0.59 30.76
CA LEU A 575 -27.04 0.20 32.00
C LEU A 575 -25.54 0.55 31.99
N VAL A 576 -24.84 0.29 30.89
CA VAL A 576 -23.43 0.64 30.72
C VAL A 576 -23.24 2.16 30.86
N TYR A 577 -24.06 2.95 30.18
CA TYR A 577 -24.04 4.41 30.29
C TYR A 577 -24.23 4.90 31.72
N LEU A 578 -25.20 4.36 32.46
CA LEU A 578 -25.45 4.71 33.86
C LEU A 578 -24.26 4.34 34.77
N VAL A 579 -23.67 3.16 34.57
CA VAL A 579 -22.51 2.70 35.36
C VAL A 579 -21.27 3.53 35.07
N MET A 580 -21.03 3.93 33.81
CA MET A 580 -19.89 4.80 33.44
C MET A 580 -19.95 6.20 34.05
N GLN A 581 -21.10 6.64 34.58
CA GLN A 581 -21.21 7.93 35.29
C GLN A 581 -20.76 7.88 36.76
N SER A 582 -20.54 6.69 37.34
CA SER A 582 -20.04 6.55 38.71
C SER A 582 -18.51 6.57 38.73
N PRO A 583 -17.87 7.23 39.71
CA PRO A 583 -16.42 7.11 39.91
C PRO A 583 -16.00 5.70 40.37
N ASN A 584 -16.95 4.85 40.80
CA ASN A 584 -16.71 3.50 41.31
C ASN A 584 -17.04 2.40 40.29
N VAL A 585 -16.81 2.65 39.00
CA VAL A 585 -17.11 1.73 37.87
C VAL A 585 -16.66 0.29 38.14
N ASN A 586 -15.44 0.14 38.68
CA ASN A 586 -14.77 -1.15 38.91
C ASN A 586 -15.55 -2.08 39.87
N MET A 587 -16.41 -1.54 40.73
CA MET A 587 -17.27 -2.32 41.64
C MET A 587 -18.39 -3.06 40.90
N PHE A 588 -18.86 -2.53 39.76
CA PHE A 588 -20.06 -2.99 39.06
C PHE A 588 -19.76 -3.93 37.89
N LEU A 589 -18.64 -3.69 37.19
CA LEU A 589 -18.29 -4.41 35.96
C LEU A 589 -18.14 -5.93 36.10
N PRO A 590 -17.52 -6.49 37.15
CA PRO A 590 -17.38 -7.95 37.27
C PRO A 590 -18.73 -8.67 37.24
N ARG A 591 -19.75 -8.10 37.89
CA ARG A 591 -21.09 -8.67 37.95
C ARG A 591 -21.83 -8.54 36.62
N MET A 592 -21.64 -7.44 35.91
CA MET A 592 -22.16 -7.29 34.54
C MET A 592 -21.52 -8.30 33.59
N CYS A 593 -20.20 -8.49 33.66
CA CYS A 593 -19.49 -9.49 32.86
C CYS A 593 -19.96 -10.92 33.18
N GLU A 594 -20.21 -11.22 34.46
CA GLU A 594 -20.78 -12.52 34.88
C GLU A 594 -22.17 -12.75 34.27
N HIS A 595 -23.03 -11.73 34.27
CA HIS A 595 -24.38 -11.83 33.69
C HIS A 595 -24.31 -12.00 32.16
N LEU A 596 -23.44 -11.26 31.47
CA LEU A 596 -23.24 -11.36 30.02
C LEU A 596 -22.55 -12.66 29.59
N SER A 597 -21.85 -13.34 30.50
CA SER A 597 -21.25 -14.66 30.24
C SER A 597 -22.26 -15.82 30.33
N LYS A 598 -23.46 -15.59 30.89
CA LYS A 598 -24.51 -16.61 30.99
C LYS A 598 -25.32 -16.69 29.68
N PRO A 599 -25.85 -17.88 29.31
CA PRO A 599 -26.67 -18.03 28.11
C PRO A 599 -27.87 -17.07 28.13
N ILE A 600 -28.07 -16.33 27.03
CA ILE A 600 -29.19 -15.42 26.85
C ILE A 600 -30.41 -16.25 26.41
N THR A 601 -31.36 -16.44 27.33
CA THR A 601 -32.49 -17.35 27.14
C THR A 601 -33.50 -16.85 26.11
N SER A 602 -33.53 -15.55 25.86
CA SER A 602 -34.39 -14.93 24.85
C SER A 602 -33.89 -15.07 23.41
N ALA A 603 -32.60 -15.39 23.21
CA ALA A 603 -31.96 -15.49 21.90
C ALA A 603 -31.01 -16.71 21.85
N PRO A 604 -31.54 -17.95 21.80
CA PRO A 604 -30.71 -19.15 21.86
C PRO A 604 -29.75 -19.35 20.66
N LEU A 605 -30.00 -18.67 19.53
CA LEU A 605 -29.14 -18.72 18.34
C LEU A 605 -28.13 -17.57 18.27
N ASN A 606 -28.55 -16.34 18.58
CA ASN A 606 -27.74 -15.12 18.44
C ASN A 606 -27.23 -14.51 19.76
N GLY A 607 -27.54 -15.14 20.90
CA GLY A 607 -27.25 -14.58 22.22
C GLY A 607 -25.77 -14.26 22.44
N SER A 608 -24.87 -15.16 22.03
CA SER A 608 -23.43 -14.94 22.14
C SER A 608 -22.96 -13.69 21.40
N GLY A 609 -23.48 -13.43 20.19
CA GLY A 609 -23.18 -12.22 19.43
C GLY A 609 -23.66 -10.93 20.11
N LEU A 610 -24.86 -10.96 20.70
CA LEU A 610 -25.40 -9.82 21.45
C LEU A 610 -24.56 -9.51 22.70
N ALA A 611 -24.19 -10.54 23.47
CA ALA A 611 -23.32 -10.36 24.63
C ALA A 611 -21.92 -9.87 24.23
N LEU A 612 -21.35 -10.35 23.12
CA LEU A 612 -20.07 -9.86 22.58
C LEU A 612 -20.13 -8.36 22.21
N ASN A 613 -21.23 -7.91 21.60
CA ASN A 613 -21.41 -6.48 21.26
C ASN A 613 -21.43 -5.59 22.51
N VAL A 614 -22.12 -6.02 23.57
CA VAL A 614 -22.17 -5.27 24.84
C VAL A 614 -20.80 -5.28 25.53
N LEU A 615 -20.14 -6.44 25.63
CA LEU A 615 -18.80 -6.53 26.24
C LEU A 615 -17.76 -5.71 25.47
N THR A 616 -17.83 -5.69 24.14
CA THR A 616 -16.96 -4.86 23.30
C THR A 616 -17.23 -3.37 23.53
N THR A 617 -18.50 -2.99 23.73
CA THR A 617 -18.87 -1.61 24.09
C THR A 617 -18.26 -1.22 25.44
N ILE A 618 -18.36 -2.09 26.45
CA ILE A 618 -17.73 -1.87 27.77
C ILE A 618 -16.21 -1.72 27.61
N PHE A 619 -15.56 -2.62 26.88
CA PHE A 619 -14.12 -2.60 26.65
C PHE A 619 -13.63 -1.30 25.99
N ASN A 620 -14.40 -0.77 25.03
CA ASN A 620 -14.06 0.47 24.31
C ASN A 620 -14.32 1.75 25.12
N LEU A 621 -15.26 1.72 26.07
CA LEU A 621 -15.57 2.87 26.93
C LEU A 621 -14.59 3.01 28.10
N LEU A 622 -13.93 1.92 28.50
CA LEU A 622 -12.88 1.96 29.51
C LEU A 622 -11.62 2.64 28.97
N GLN A 623 -10.94 3.38 29.84
CA GLN A 623 -9.63 3.93 29.53
C GLN A 623 -8.63 2.78 29.27
N PRO A 624 -7.63 2.97 28.39
CA PRO A 624 -6.62 1.95 28.08
C PRO A 624 -5.87 1.40 29.29
N ASP A 625 -5.56 2.26 30.24
CA ASP A 625 -4.81 2.03 31.49
C ASP A 625 -5.65 1.47 32.64
N ASN A 626 -6.92 1.11 32.42
CA ASN A 626 -7.77 0.60 33.48
C ASN A 626 -7.58 -0.90 33.70
N ASP A 627 -7.14 -1.30 34.89
CA ASP A 627 -6.88 -2.70 35.29
C ASP A 627 -8.05 -3.67 35.02
N VAL A 628 -9.31 -3.20 35.07
CA VAL A 628 -10.51 -4.03 34.85
C VAL A 628 -10.73 -4.35 33.37
N ARG A 629 -10.04 -3.65 32.46
CA ARG A 629 -10.10 -3.90 31.01
C ARG A 629 -9.65 -5.31 30.65
N TRP A 630 -8.67 -5.85 31.38
CA TRP A 630 -8.27 -7.25 31.32
C TRP A 630 -9.42 -8.21 31.66
N ASN A 631 -10.15 -7.97 32.76
CA ASN A 631 -11.28 -8.82 33.17
C ASN A 631 -12.40 -8.83 32.12
N VAL A 632 -12.68 -7.69 31.50
CA VAL A 632 -13.65 -7.57 30.40
C VAL A 632 -13.16 -8.35 29.18
N PHE A 633 -11.88 -8.24 28.84
CA PHE A 633 -11.29 -9.00 27.73
C PHE A 633 -11.32 -10.52 27.97
N SER A 634 -11.01 -10.98 29.19
CA SER A 634 -11.14 -12.40 29.55
C SER A 634 -12.58 -12.90 29.45
N ALA A 635 -13.59 -12.07 29.77
CA ALA A 635 -15.00 -12.40 29.54
C ALA A 635 -15.34 -12.53 28.05
N ILE A 636 -14.78 -11.66 27.20
CA ILE A 636 -14.88 -11.77 25.73
C ILE A 636 -14.27 -13.10 25.26
N LEU A 637 -13.05 -13.45 25.70
CA LEU A 637 -12.39 -14.70 25.31
C LEU A 637 -13.22 -15.94 25.68
N ARG A 638 -13.77 -15.98 26.89
CA ARG A 638 -14.64 -17.09 27.32
C ARG A 638 -15.89 -17.21 26.46
N LEU A 639 -16.49 -16.09 26.09
CA LEU A 639 -17.70 -16.09 25.27
C LEU A 639 -17.38 -16.53 23.83
N VAL A 640 -16.26 -16.05 23.26
CA VAL A 640 -15.77 -16.49 21.95
C VAL A 640 -15.45 -17.98 21.93
N LYS A 641 -14.82 -18.51 22.99
CA LYS A 641 -14.56 -19.96 23.15
C LYS A 641 -15.86 -20.76 23.07
N ASN A 642 -16.86 -20.37 23.85
CA ASN A 642 -18.14 -21.06 23.91
C ASN A 642 -18.94 -20.95 22.61
N SER A 643 -18.72 -19.91 21.81
CA SER A 643 -19.45 -19.67 20.57
C SER A 643 -18.70 -20.09 19.30
N GLY A 644 -17.42 -20.44 19.37
CA GLY A 644 -16.58 -20.79 18.22
C GLY A 644 -16.30 -19.63 17.24
N ASN A 645 -16.45 -18.37 17.67
CA ASN A 645 -16.39 -17.19 16.78
C ASN A 645 -15.04 -16.46 16.83
N PHE A 646 -13.93 -17.19 16.64
CA PHE A 646 -12.58 -16.62 16.78
C PHE A 646 -12.27 -15.50 15.78
N GLU A 647 -12.91 -15.50 14.60
CA GLU A 647 -12.77 -14.47 13.56
C GLU A 647 -13.04 -13.03 14.05
N VAL A 648 -13.93 -12.87 15.05
CA VAL A 648 -14.25 -11.55 15.63
C VAL A 648 -13.05 -10.96 16.39
N LEU A 649 -12.18 -11.83 16.92
CA LEU A 649 -11.05 -11.46 17.76
C LEU A 649 -9.80 -11.11 16.93
N ARG A 650 -9.58 -11.73 15.75
CA ARG A 650 -8.38 -11.55 14.94
C ARG A 650 -7.94 -10.08 14.70
N PRO A 651 -8.84 -9.14 14.32
CA PRO A 651 -8.43 -7.75 14.13
C PRO A 651 -7.95 -7.08 15.41
N GLN A 652 -8.51 -7.49 16.55
CA GLN A 652 -8.23 -6.96 17.88
C GLN A 652 -6.89 -7.46 18.41
N LEU A 653 -6.51 -8.71 18.11
CA LEU A 653 -5.25 -9.32 18.56
C LEU A 653 -4.00 -8.59 18.05
N LYS A 654 -4.10 -7.78 16.99
CA LYS A 654 -2.99 -6.92 16.53
C LYS A 654 -2.55 -5.90 17.58
N LYS A 655 -3.44 -5.53 18.51
CA LYS A 655 -3.15 -4.60 19.61
C LYS A 655 -2.80 -5.31 20.91
N LEU A 656 -2.75 -6.64 20.92
CA LEU A 656 -2.58 -7.43 22.15
C LEU A 656 -1.30 -7.08 22.90
N ASP A 657 -0.17 -6.94 22.20
CA ASP A 657 1.11 -6.64 22.85
C ASP A 657 1.11 -5.22 23.47
N GLN A 658 0.45 -4.25 22.82
CA GLN A 658 0.21 -2.91 23.38
C GLN A 658 -0.69 -2.98 24.62
N TRP A 659 -1.77 -3.77 24.58
CA TRP A 659 -2.69 -3.92 25.70
C TRP A 659 -2.06 -4.58 26.91
N ILE A 660 -1.20 -5.58 26.70
CA ILE A 660 -0.46 -6.24 27.80
C ILE A 660 0.44 -5.23 28.53
N GLU A 661 1.08 -4.33 27.78
CA GLU A 661 1.89 -3.25 28.36
C GLU A 661 1.03 -2.22 29.10
N GLU A 662 -0.10 -1.80 28.52
CA GLU A 662 -1.03 -0.84 29.12
C GLU A 662 -1.71 -1.37 30.40
N TRP A 663 -1.94 -2.68 30.50
CA TRP A 663 -2.57 -3.32 31.67
C TRP A 663 -1.57 -3.73 32.76
N GLU A 664 -0.26 -3.52 32.51
CA GLU A 664 0.83 -3.91 33.42
C GLU A 664 0.71 -5.37 33.93
N LEU A 665 0.29 -6.30 33.05
CA LEU A 665 0.09 -7.69 33.44
C LEU A 665 1.41 -8.35 33.87
N ASP A 666 1.38 -9.07 34.99
CA ASP A 666 2.51 -9.89 35.42
C ASP A 666 2.70 -11.13 34.51
N GLU A 667 3.83 -11.81 34.64
CA GLU A 667 4.17 -12.96 33.80
C GLU A 667 3.17 -14.12 33.94
N GLU A 668 2.51 -14.26 35.09
CA GLU A 668 1.51 -15.30 35.35
C GLU A 668 0.20 -15.02 34.60
N ASP A 669 -0.31 -13.78 34.68
CA ASP A 669 -1.49 -13.37 33.94
C ASP A 669 -1.25 -13.31 32.43
N GLN A 670 -0.04 -12.94 31.99
CA GLN A 670 0.36 -13.06 30.58
C GLN A 670 0.34 -14.52 30.09
N ARG A 671 0.89 -15.47 30.87
CA ARG A 671 0.79 -16.91 30.55
C ARG A 671 -0.65 -17.34 30.37
N LYS A 672 -1.51 -16.97 31.32
CA LYS A 672 -2.92 -17.33 31.32
C LYS A 672 -3.66 -16.75 30.11
N LEU A 673 -3.34 -15.51 29.73
CA LEU A 673 -3.88 -14.86 28.55
C LEU A 673 -3.49 -15.60 27.26
N TYR A 674 -2.20 -15.83 27.07
CA TYR A 674 -1.72 -16.55 25.89
C TYR A 674 -2.24 -18.00 25.84
N GLY A 675 -2.34 -18.69 26.97
CA GLY A 675 -2.96 -20.01 27.06
C GLY A 675 -4.45 -20.00 26.67
N GLN A 676 -5.22 -19.02 27.14
CA GLN A 676 -6.62 -18.86 26.72
C GLN A 676 -6.75 -18.58 25.22
N LEU A 677 -5.87 -17.75 24.65
CA LEU A 677 -5.87 -17.47 23.22
C LEU A 677 -5.49 -18.70 22.39
N ALA A 678 -4.50 -19.48 22.84
CA ALA A 678 -4.10 -20.72 22.20
C ALA A 678 -5.24 -21.73 22.15
N ASP A 679 -5.98 -21.88 23.25
CA ASP A 679 -7.16 -22.76 23.32
C ASP A 679 -8.28 -22.31 22.38
N VAL A 680 -8.60 -21.00 22.38
CA VAL A 680 -9.68 -20.47 21.53
C VAL A 680 -9.32 -20.63 20.05
N ALA A 681 -8.07 -20.39 19.68
CA ALA A 681 -7.59 -20.58 18.31
C ALA A 681 -7.62 -22.06 17.90
N GLU A 682 -7.23 -22.98 18.81
CA GLU A 682 -7.27 -24.42 18.54
C GLU A 682 -8.71 -24.93 18.35
N ASP A 683 -9.64 -24.53 19.21
CA ASP A 683 -11.06 -24.88 19.11
C ASP A 683 -11.69 -24.35 17.80
N ALA A 684 -11.16 -23.25 17.25
CA ALA A 684 -11.59 -22.67 15.98
C ALA A 684 -10.92 -23.31 14.74
N GLY A 685 -10.01 -24.27 14.91
CA GLY A 685 -9.26 -24.91 13.82
C GLY A 685 -8.02 -24.15 13.34
N GLU A 686 -7.64 -23.07 14.02
CA GLU A 686 -6.53 -22.19 13.65
C GLU A 686 -5.22 -22.61 14.32
N GLN A 687 -4.70 -23.76 13.90
CA GLN A 687 -3.51 -24.39 14.50
C GLN A 687 -2.26 -23.49 14.46
N GLY A 688 -2.09 -22.68 13.40
CA GLY A 688 -0.96 -21.79 13.25
C GLY A 688 -0.96 -20.64 14.28
N GLU A 689 -2.11 -20.01 14.51
CA GLU A 689 -2.25 -18.95 15.52
C GLU A 689 -2.14 -19.53 16.93
N SER A 690 -2.75 -20.70 17.18
CA SER A 690 -2.63 -21.40 18.46
C SER A 690 -1.16 -21.66 18.82
N TYR A 691 -0.38 -22.20 17.87
CA TYR A 691 1.05 -22.46 18.06
C TYR A 691 1.84 -21.19 18.45
N GLN A 692 1.58 -20.06 17.79
CA GLN A 692 2.24 -18.78 18.12
C GLN A 692 1.93 -18.31 19.53
N PHE A 693 0.69 -18.44 19.99
CA PHE A 693 0.33 -18.09 21.37
C PHE A 693 0.95 -19.04 22.40
N ILE A 694 1.06 -20.34 22.10
CA ILE A 694 1.78 -21.28 22.97
C ILE A 694 3.26 -20.86 23.12
N LEU A 695 3.93 -20.47 22.04
CA LEU A 695 5.31 -19.97 22.11
C LEU A 695 5.42 -18.69 22.96
N LYS A 696 4.46 -17.76 22.84
CA LYS A 696 4.42 -16.56 23.70
C LYS A 696 4.22 -16.94 25.17
N ALA A 697 3.36 -17.92 25.48
CA ALA A 697 3.17 -18.43 26.84
C ALA A 697 4.42 -19.15 27.40
N LEU A 698 5.19 -19.85 26.57
CA LEU A 698 6.42 -20.52 27.02
C LEU A 698 7.53 -19.54 27.37
N ARG A 699 7.56 -18.36 26.74
CA ARG A 699 8.59 -17.32 26.95
C ARG A 699 8.43 -16.57 28.27
N THR A 700 7.27 -16.63 28.90
CA THR A 700 6.98 -15.95 30.17
C THR A 700 7.29 -16.82 31.39
N PHE A 701 7.84 -18.04 31.22
CA PHE A 701 8.31 -18.83 32.37
C PHE A 701 9.66 -18.32 32.89
N PRO A 702 9.79 -18.04 34.20
CA PRO A 702 11.08 -17.71 34.79
C PRO A 702 11.99 -18.95 34.84
N ALA A 703 13.31 -18.73 34.87
CA ALA A 703 14.31 -19.80 34.87
C ALA A 703 14.15 -20.83 36.01
N SER A 704 13.50 -20.46 37.12
CA SER A 704 13.22 -21.36 38.26
C SER A 704 12.07 -22.34 38.02
N GLU A 705 11.17 -22.07 37.07
CA GLU A 705 9.92 -22.83 36.86
C GLU A 705 9.88 -23.58 35.53
N VAL A 706 11.02 -23.63 34.84
CA VAL A 706 11.19 -24.23 33.51
C VAL A 706 10.84 -25.73 33.49
N SER A 707 11.04 -26.43 34.61
CA SER A 707 10.70 -27.85 34.79
C SER A 707 9.36 -28.09 35.50
N SER A 708 8.54 -27.05 35.67
CA SER A 708 7.21 -27.20 36.26
C SER A 708 6.31 -28.06 35.38
N LYS A 709 5.31 -28.72 35.97
CA LYS A 709 4.37 -29.56 35.22
C LYS A 709 3.62 -28.77 34.14
N GLU A 710 3.24 -27.53 34.44
CA GLU A 710 2.57 -26.63 33.49
C GLU A 710 3.48 -26.28 32.30
N ALA A 711 4.75 -25.96 32.57
CA ALA A 711 5.73 -25.71 31.52
C ALA A 711 5.97 -26.95 30.64
N GLN A 712 6.02 -28.14 31.24
CA GLN A 712 6.15 -29.41 30.51
C GLN A 712 4.94 -29.66 29.61
N ASP A 713 3.71 -29.53 30.13
CA ASP A 713 2.48 -29.76 29.38
C ASP A 713 2.37 -28.80 28.16
N LEU A 714 2.69 -27.51 28.35
CA LEU A 714 2.73 -26.53 27.25
C LEU A 714 3.85 -26.81 26.24
N SER A 715 5.01 -27.24 26.71
CA SER A 715 6.16 -27.57 25.86
C SER A 715 5.86 -28.77 24.96
N LEU A 716 5.24 -29.81 25.52
CA LEU A 716 4.78 -30.98 24.76
C LEU A 716 3.71 -30.59 23.72
N ARG A 717 2.76 -29.72 24.08
CA ARG A 717 1.74 -29.23 23.14
C ARG A 717 2.36 -28.46 21.97
N ALA A 718 3.32 -27.57 22.23
CA ALA A 718 4.03 -26.83 21.19
C ALA A 718 4.80 -27.77 20.25
N LEU A 719 5.53 -28.72 20.82
CA LEU A 719 6.37 -29.66 20.07
C LEU A 719 5.53 -30.59 19.19
N LYS A 720 4.43 -31.14 19.71
CA LYS A 720 3.48 -31.95 18.92
C LYS A 720 2.88 -31.15 17.76
N ALA A 721 2.45 -29.91 18.00
CA ALA A 721 1.89 -29.04 16.97
C ALA A 721 2.91 -28.74 15.86
N ALA A 722 4.14 -28.39 16.24
CA ALA A 722 5.23 -28.12 15.29
C ALA A 722 5.60 -29.35 14.47
N LEU A 723 5.70 -30.53 15.09
CA LEU A 723 6.06 -31.78 14.41
C LEU A 723 5.01 -32.24 13.40
N ILE A 724 3.72 -32.16 13.75
CA ILE A 724 2.62 -32.63 12.88
C ILE A 724 2.28 -31.61 11.77
N SER A 725 2.51 -30.31 11.99
CA SER A 725 2.17 -29.26 11.04
C SER A 725 2.78 -29.47 9.64
N SER A 726 2.00 -29.42 8.58
CA SER A 726 2.52 -29.60 7.21
C SER A 726 3.30 -28.40 6.67
N THR A 727 3.31 -27.28 7.39
CA THR A 727 3.89 -26.00 6.97
C THR A 727 5.06 -25.55 7.85
N HIS A 728 5.26 -26.16 9.01
CA HIS A 728 6.32 -25.81 9.94
C HIS A 728 7.55 -26.72 9.76
N PHE A 729 8.67 -26.12 9.35
CA PHE A 729 9.92 -26.82 9.00
C PHE A 729 11.17 -26.27 9.70
N ASP A 730 11.06 -25.14 10.41
CA ASP A 730 12.14 -24.50 11.16
C ASP A 730 11.83 -24.62 12.64
N PHE A 731 12.66 -25.38 13.36
CA PHE A 731 12.48 -25.69 14.78
C PHE A 731 13.39 -24.85 15.70
N HIS A 732 14.00 -23.79 15.17
CA HIS A 732 14.88 -22.93 15.96
C HIS A 732 14.13 -22.19 17.07
N ASP A 733 12.88 -21.83 16.82
CA ASP A 733 11.97 -21.20 17.78
C ASP A 733 11.68 -22.08 19.01
N LEU A 734 11.68 -23.41 18.84
CA LEU A 734 11.53 -24.38 19.93
C LEU A 734 12.85 -24.71 20.62
N THR A 735 13.89 -25.03 19.84
CA THR A 735 15.21 -25.43 20.40
C THR A 735 15.89 -24.34 21.21
N SER A 736 15.53 -23.07 20.98
CA SER A 736 16.02 -21.91 21.74
C SER A 736 15.33 -21.71 23.10
N LEU A 737 14.19 -22.36 23.38
CA LEU A 737 13.43 -22.17 24.61
C LEU A 737 13.96 -23.04 25.76
N PRO A 738 14.26 -22.46 26.94
CA PRO A 738 14.71 -23.24 28.10
C PRO A 738 13.70 -24.33 28.53
N THR A 739 12.40 -24.06 28.40
CA THR A 739 11.31 -24.98 28.75
C THR A 739 11.31 -26.24 27.89
N ILE A 740 11.63 -26.09 26.61
CA ILE A 740 11.79 -27.21 25.67
C ILE A 740 13.08 -27.96 25.95
N GLN A 741 14.19 -27.26 26.25
CA GLN A 741 15.46 -27.91 26.59
C GLN A 741 15.35 -28.76 27.86
N ALA A 742 14.59 -28.32 28.85
CA ALA A 742 14.34 -29.09 30.07
C ALA A 742 13.53 -30.38 29.86
N LEU A 743 12.93 -30.58 28.67
CA LEU A 743 12.27 -31.84 28.33
C LEU A 743 13.26 -33.00 28.21
N SER A 744 14.55 -32.76 27.96
CA SER A 744 15.56 -33.84 27.87
C SER A 744 15.60 -34.72 29.12
N ASP A 745 15.34 -34.14 30.29
CA ASP A 745 15.43 -34.82 31.58
C ASP A 745 14.15 -35.60 31.94
N SER A 746 13.02 -35.23 31.34
CA SER A 746 11.69 -35.76 31.70
C SER A 746 11.01 -36.57 30.59
N HIS A 747 11.30 -36.25 29.33
CA HIS A 747 10.69 -36.79 28.12
C HIS A 747 11.75 -36.89 27.01
N ALA A 748 12.73 -37.77 27.21
CA ALA A 748 13.91 -37.90 26.37
C ALA A 748 13.56 -38.21 24.89
N GLU A 749 12.49 -39.00 24.66
CA GLU A 749 12.03 -39.41 23.34
C GLU A 749 11.58 -38.20 22.49
N TYR A 750 10.93 -37.20 23.10
CA TYR A 750 10.56 -35.96 22.39
C TYR A 750 11.76 -35.08 22.07
N SER A 751 12.74 -35.04 22.98
CA SER A 751 13.98 -34.27 22.76
C SER A 751 14.80 -34.87 21.62
N GLU A 752 14.91 -36.20 21.57
CA GLU A 752 15.61 -36.91 20.49
C GLU A 752 14.90 -36.70 19.14
N LEU A 753 13.56 -36.80 19.12
CA LEU A 753 12.77 -36.55 17.92
C LEU A 753 12.95 -35.10 17.41
N LEU A 754 12.98 -34.11 18.29
CA LEU A 754 13.24 -32.72 17.92
C LEU A 754 14.65 -32.54 17.34
N GLU A 755 15.66 -33.20 17.91
CA GLU A 755 17.04 -33.19 17.39
C GLU A 755 17.10 -33.79 15.98
N ILE A 756 16.39 -34.90 15.74
CA ILE A 756 16.32 -35.55 14.43
C ILE A 756 15.74 -34.60 13.38
N PHE A 757 14.61 -33.96 13.68
CA PHE A 757 13.96 -33.03 12.75
C PHE A 757 14.79 -31.76 12.48
N SER A 758 15.51 -31.29 13.50
CA SER A 758 16.36 -30.10 13.42
C SER A 758 17.63 -30.36 12.58
N GLU A 759 18.32 -31.48 12.81
CA GLU A 759 19.70 -31.65 12.31
C GLU A 759 19.95 -32.93 11.50
N LYS A 760 19.21 -34.03 11.77
CA LYS A 760 19.52 -35.36 11.21
C LYS A 760 18.74 -35.70 9.94
N GLU A 761 19.00 -36.86 9.34
CA GLU A 761 18.42 -37.26 8.05
C GLU A 761 17.29 -38.29 8.21
N LEU A 762 16.68 -38.70 7.09
CA LEU A 762 15.58 -39.66 7.06
C LEU A 762 15.95 -41.03 7.63
N GLU A 763 17.21 -41.45 7.47
CA GLU A 763 17.72 -42.71 8.02
C GLU A 763 17.64 -42.69 9.56
N ASP A 764 18.11 -41.61 10.20
CA ASP A 764 18.02 -41.45 11.66
C ASP A 764 16.58 -41.46 12.18
N TYR A 765 15.64 -40.85 11.44
CA TYR A 765 14.21 -40.92 11.79
C TYR A 765 13.65 -42.34 11.64
N THR A 766 14.11 -43.09 10.63
CA THR A 766 13.67 -44.46 10.39
C THR A 766 14.14 -45.39 11.51
N ASP A 767 15.39 -45.25 11.95
CA ASP A 767 15.95 -45.98 13.08
C ASP A 767 15.20 -45.65 14.38
N PHE A 768 15.00 -44.35 14.67
CA PHE A 768 14.23 -43.91 15.84
C PHE A 768 12.80 -44.47 15.86
N ARG A 769 12.12 -44.47 14.70
CA ARG A 769 10.76 -45.02 14.56
C ARG A 769 10.74 -46.51 14.87
N ASP A 770 11.69 -47.27 14.34
CA ASP A 770 11.73 -48.72 14.49
C ASP A 770 12.06 -49.13 15.94
N GLU A 771 12.82 -48.30 16.66
CA GLU A 771 13.10 -48.49 18.10
C GLU A 771 11.94 -48.06 19.01
N ASN A 772 11.06 -47.15 18.58
CA ASN A 772 10.04 -46.48 19.41
C ASN A 772 8.60 -46.60 18.87
N GLU A 773 8.28 -47.64 18.10
CA GLU A 773 6.97 -47.81 17.44
C GLU A 773 5.79 -47.75 18.42
N ASP A 774 5.87 -48.48 19.54
CA ASP A 774 4.86 -48.51 20.61
C ASP A 774 4.61 -47.12 21.24
N TRP A 775 5.65 -46.28 21.30
CA TRP A 775 5.57 -44.93 21.88
C TRP A 775 4.89 -43.95 20.93
N ILE A 776 5.19 -44.02 19.63
CA ILE A 776 4.57 -43.19 18.58
C ILE A 776 3.06 -43.44 18.53
N GLU A 777 2.63 -44.70 18.60
CA GLU A 777 1.21 -45.07 18.64
C GLU A 777 0.51 -44.56 19.90
N LYS A 778 1.15 -44.71 21.07
CA LYS A 778 0.60 -44.24 22.35
C LYS A 778 0.39 -42.74 22.37
N GLU A 779 1.31 -41.97 21.79
CA GLU A 779 1.28 -40.51 21.77
C GLU A 779 0.46 -39.92 20.62
N ALA A 780 -0.16 -40.78 19.79
CA ALA A 780 -1.04 -40.42 18.67
C ALA A 780 -0.37 -39.50 17.62
N LEU A 781 0.93 -39.70 17.36
CA LEU A 781 1.65 -38.96 16.33
C LEU A 781 1.40 -39.57 14.94
N ASP A 782 1.06 -38.75 13.95
CA ASP A 782 0.85 -39.22 12.56
C ASP A 782 2.20 -39.55 11.89
N ASN A 783 2.55 -40.84 11.90
CA ASN A 783 3.77 -41.36 11.31
C ASN A 783 3.89 -41.00 9.80
N SER A 784 2.78 -40.99 9.07
CA SER A 784 2.80 -40.67 7.64
C SER A 784 3.17 -39.20 7.40
N ALA A 785 2.67 -38.30 8.23
CA ALA A 785 3.00 -36.87 8.20
C ALA A 785 4.45 -36.61 8.59
N LEU A 786 4.92 -37.23 9.68
CA LEU A 786 6.29 -37.12 10.16
C LEU A 786 7.29 -37.63 9.10
N HIS A 787 7.04 -38.79 8.52
CA HIS A 787 7.88 -39.38 7.48
C HIS A 787 7.91 -38.53 6.20
N ARG A 788 6.78 -37.95 5.80
CA ARG A 788 6.72 -37.02 4.65
C ARG A 788 7.52 -35.76 4.94
N LYS A 789 7.40 -35.18 6.14
CA LYS A 789 8.17 -34.00 6.55
C LYS A 789 9.68 -34.28 6.56
N MET A 790 10.10 -35.43 7.10
CA MET A 790 11.53 -35.80 7.10
C MET A 790 12.11 -35.99 5.70
N ARG A 791 11.34 -36.47 4.73
CA ARG A 791 11.78 -36.48 3.32
C ARG A 791 12.05 -35.07 2.80
N LEU A 792 11.17 -34.11 3.06
CA LEU A 792 11.37 -32.72 2.63
C LEU A 792 12.60 -32.07 3.29
N LEU A 793 12.76 -32.27 4.59
CA LEU A 793 13.90 -31.76 5.37
C LEU A 793 15.24 -32.39 4.96
N THR A 794 15.23 -33.70 4.65
CA THR A 794 16.40 -34.42 4.14
C THR A 794 16.80 -33.89 2.76
N LEU A 795 15.84 -33.67 1.85
CA LEU A 795 16.14 -33.10 0.53
C LEU A 795 16.76 -31.70 0.65
N ALA A 796 16.24 -30.86 1.54
CA ALA A 796 16.80 -29.54 1.81
C ALA A 796 18.26 -29.64 2.29
N SER A 797 18.57 -30.60 3.16
CA SER A 797 19.93 -30.81 3.70
C SER A 797 20.90 -31.38 2.67
N VAL A 798 20.45 -32.30 1.82
CA VAL A 798 21.25 -32.84 0.73
C VAL A 798 21.58 -31.74 -0.30
N ALA A 799 20.62 -30.86 -0.58
CA ALA A 799 20.85 -29.72 -1.46
C ALA A 799 21.80 -28.70 -0.82
N ALA A 800 21.64 -28.38 0.46
CA ALA A 800 22.49 -27.44 1.19
C ALA A 800 23.93 -27.94 1.39
N SER A 801 24.13 -29.26 1.54
CA SER A 801 25.45 -29.88 1.70
C SER A 801 26.21 -30.10 0.39
N THR A 802 25.59 -29.83 -0.75
CA THR A 802 26.22 -30.07 -2.07
C THR A 802 27.05 -28.86 -2.51
N ASN A 803 28.33 -29.09 -2.78
CA ASN A 803 29.26 -28.05 -3.23
C ASN A 803 29.05 -27.62 -4.69
N SER A 804 28.21 -28.34 -5.45
CA SER A 804 27.82 -28.06 -6.83
C SER A 804 26.41 -27.46 -6.88
N LYS A 805 26.13 -26.66 -7.91
CA LYS A 805 24.75 -26.23 -8.21
C LYS A 805 23.91 -27.34 -8.84
N GLU A 806 24.49 -28.49 -9.13
CA GLU A 806 23.81 -29.64 -9.73
C GLU A 806 23.68 -30.78 -8.72
N LEU A 807 22.47 -31.31 -8.56
CA LEU A 807 22.15 -32.45 -7.72
C LEU A 807 21.51 -33.57 -8.54
N GLU A 808 22.17 -34.72 -8.61
CA GLU A 808 21.69 -35.87 -9.40
C GLU A 808 20.45 -36.53 -8.79
N TYR A 809 19.51 -36.94 -9.65
CA TYR A 809 18.29 -37.63 -9.21
C TYR A 809 18.59 -38.93 -8.45
N LYS A 810 19.64 -39.66 -8.82
CA LYS A 810 20.06 -40.88 -8.10
C LYS A 810 20.44 -40.61 -6.65
N ARG A 811 21.10 -39.48 -6.39
CA ARG A 811 21.49 -39.06 -5.04
C ARG A 811 20.27 -38.66 -4.22
N ILE A 812 19.31 -37.97 -4.85
CA ILE A 812 18.03 -37.60 -4.22
C ILE A 812 17.21 -38.86 -3.88
N ALA A 813 17.04 -39.77 -4.85
CA ALA A 813 16.31 -41.02 -4.67
C ALA A 813 16.87 -41.86 -3.51
N LYS A 814 18.20 -41.98 -3.43
CA LYS A 814 18.87 -42.69 -2.33
C LYS A 814 18.60 -42.03 -0.97
N ALA A 815 18.74 -40.71 -0.86
CA ALA A 815 18.55 -40.00 0.40
C ALA A 815 17.10 -40.01 0.89
N LEU A 816 16.14 -39.99 -0.04
CA LEU A 816 14.71 -40.02 0.28
C LEU A 816 14.13 -41.43 0.42
N GLN A 817 14.92 -42.45 0.09
CA GLN A 817 14.51 -43.85 0.02
C GLN A 817 13.25 -44.02 -0.84
N VAL A 818 13.28 -43.44 -2.05
CA VAL A 818 12.19 -43.50 -3.04
C VAL A 818 12.71 -43.94 -4.41
N PRO A 819 11.85 -44.50 -5.28
CA PRO A 819 12.21 -44.76 -6.66
C PRO A 819 12.64 -43.49 -7.41
N VAL A 820 13.50 -43.63 -8.43
CA VAL A 820 14.05 -42.48 -9.17
C VAL A 820 12.95 -41.72 -9.92
N GLU A 821 11.92 -42.43 -10.38
CA GLU A 821 10.73 -41.90 -11.03
C GLU A 821 9.91 -40.93 -10.15
N ASP A 822 9.97 -41.08 -8.81
CA ASP A 822 9.21 -40.24 -7.88
C ASP A 822 9.96 -38.97 -7.46
N VAL A 823 11.26 -38.86 -7.79
CA VAL A 823 12.13 -37.73 -7.39
C VAL A 823 11.53 -36.40 -7.80
N GLU A 824 10.92 -36.31 -8.98
CA GLU A 824 10.38 -35.06 -9.50
C GLU A 824 9.24 -34.53 -8.64
N MET A 825 8.36 -35.41 -8.16
CA MET A 825 7.26 -35.01 -7.28
C MET A 825 7.79 -34.46 -5.95
N TRP A 826 8.83 -35.10 -5.39
CA TRP A 826 9.46 -34.64 -4.14
C TRP A 826 10.19 -33.31 -4.30
N VAL A 827 10.87 -33.10 -5.44
CA VAL A 827 11.50 -31.80 -5.74
C VAL A 827 10.44 -30.71 -5.93
N ILE A 828 9.32 -31.01 -6.57
CA ILE A 828 8.20 -30.06 -6.67
C ILE A 828 7.64 -29.72 -5.29
N ASP A 829 7.44 -30.72 -4.43
CA ASP A 829 6.89 -30.52 -3.09
C ASP A 829 7.85 -29.75 -2.17
N VAL A 830 9.16 -29.97 -2.27
CA VAL A 830 10.15 -29.22 -1.48
C VAL A 830 10.28 -27.76 -1.93
N ILE A 831 10.07 -27.49 -3.24
CA ILE A 831 9.99 -26.13 -3.78
C ILE A 831 8.70 -25.45 -3.31
N ARG A 832 7.56 -26.15 -3.33
CA ARG A 832 6.28 -25.62 -2.81
C ARG A 832 6.37 -25.30 -1.32
N ALA A 833 7.11 -26.12 -0.56
CA ALA A 833 7.42 -25.89 0.85
C ALA A 833 8.44 -24.75 1.08
N GLN A 834 8.95 -24.11 0.02
CA GLN A 834 9.92 -23.00 0.07
C GLN A 834 11.26 -23.34 0.75
N LEU A 835 11.60 -24.63 0.84
CA LEU A 835 12.86 -25.07 1.42
C LEU A 835 14.03 -24.99 0.41
N ILE A 836 13.73 -25.10 -0.89
CA ILE A 836 14.72 -25.06 -1.97
C ILE A 836 14.13 -24.35 -3.19
N GLU A 837 14.95 -23.63 -3.95
CA GLU A 837 14.59 -23.09 -5.27
C GLU A 837 15.55 -23.61 -6.33
N GLY A 838 15.01 -23.93 -7.51
CA GLY A 838 15.81 -24.45 -8.60
C GLY A 838 15.02 -24.83 -9.84
N LYS A 839 15.71 -25.42 -10.81
CA LYS A 839 15.14 -25.93 -12.06
C LYS A 839 15.44 -27.41 -12.23
N LEU A 840 14.44 -28.17 -12.66
CA LEU A 840 14.59 -29.58 -13.01
C LEU A 840 15.11 -29.72 -14.45
N SER A 841 16.10 -30.59 -14.66
CA SER A 841 16.54 -30.99 -16.00
C SER A 841 16.26 -32.47 -16.21
N GLN A 842 15.08 -32.76 -16.75
CA GLN A 842 14.63 -34.13 -17.04
C GLN A 842 15.60 -34.91 -17.93
N GLN A 843 16.10 -34.29 -19.01
CA GLN A 843 17.04 -34.93 -19.94
C GLN A 843 18.37 -35.31 -19.27
N LYS A 844 18.84 -34.49 -18.32
CA LYS A 844 20.12 -34.71 -17.63
C LYS A 844 19.96 -35.46 -16.30
N GLN A 845 18.73 -35.68 -15.83
CA GLN A 845 18.44 -36.27 -14.52
C GLN A 845 19.15 -35.55 -13.36
N VAL A 846 19.18 -34.21 -13.44
CA VAL A 846 19.76 -33.34 -12.41
C VAL A 846 18.80 -32.22 -12.03
N PHE A 847 18.85 -31.84 -10.76
CA PHE A 847 18.21 -30.66 -10.22
C PHE A 847 19.24 -29.53 -10.08
N LEU A 848 18.99 -28.41 -10.74
CA LEU A 848 19.82 -27.20 -10.71
C LEU A 848 19.36 -26.32 -9.54
N ILE A 849 20.18 -26.25 -8.50
CA ILE A 849 19.92 -25.49 -7.29
C ILE A 849 20.26 -24.02 -7.51
N HIS A 850 19.30 -23.14 -7.24
CA HIS A 850 19.50 -21.69 -7.19
C HIS A 850 19.69 -21.19 -5.75
N ARG A 851 18.87 -21.71 -4.82
CA ARG A 851 18.85 -21.33 -3.41
C ARG A 851 18.44 -22.52 -2.55
N THR A 852 19.01 -22.62 -1.36
CA THR A 852 18.66 -23.63 -0.34
C THR A 852 18.46 -22.96 1.00
N THR A 853 17.46 -23.39 1.75
CA THR A 853 17.26 -23.02 3.14
C THR A 853 18.06 -23.98 4.03
N TYR A 854 18.87 -23.42 4.94
CA TYR A 854 19.60 -24.22 5.93
C TYR A 854 18.69 -24.49 7.13
N ARG A 855 18.59 -25.75 7.57
CA ARG A 855 17.83 -26.12 8.77
C ARG A 855 18.45 -25.59 10.06
N VAL A 856 19.79 -25.55 10.09
CA VAL A 856 20.56 -24.95 11.19
C VAL A 856 21.63 -24.03 10.61
N PHE A 857 21.65 -22.79 11.11
CA PHE A 857 22.62 -21.78 10.73
C PHE A 857 23.57 -21.51 11.90
N GLY A 858 24.65 -22.29 11.98
CA GLY A 858 25.63 -22.24 13.06
C GLY A 858 26.97 -21.63 12.64
N GLU A 859 27.98 -21.81 13.48
CA GLU A 859 29.32 -21.26 13.30
C GLU A 859 29.96 -21.70 11.97
N LYS A 860 29.68 -22.92 11.52
CA LYS A 860 30.18 -23.45 10.24
C LYS A 860 29.66 -22.64 9.05
N GLN A 861 28.36 -22.34 9.01
CA GLN A 861 27.74 -21.53 7.97
C GLN A 861 28.25 -20.09 8.01
N TRP A 862 28.42 -19.51 9.22
CA TRP A 862 29.05 -18.20 9.40
C TRP A 862 30.46 -18.13 8.81
N ARG A 863 31.29 -19.17 9.02
CA ARG A 863 32.63 -19.24 8.42
C ARG A 863 32.57 -19.35 6.89
N GLU A 864 31.60 -20.07 6.33
CA GLU A 864 31.43 -20.15 4.87
C GLU A 864 31.05 -18.79 4.27
N VAL A 865 30.12 -18.07 4.89
CA VAL A 865 29.76 -16.70 4.49
C VAL A 865 30.96 -15.77 4.56
N ALA A 866 31.72 -15.82 5.66
CA ALA A 866 32.95 -15.04 5.80
C ALA A 866 33.96 -15.34 4.68
N THR A 867 34.16 -16.62 4.35
CA THR A 867 35.08 -17.04 3.28
C THR A 867 34.62 -16.54 1.90
N ARG A 868 33.31 -16.59 1.61
CA ARG A 868 32.75 -16.06 0.37
C ARG A 868 32.90 -14.54 0.28
N LEU A 869 32.65 -13.82 1.38
CA LEU A 869 32.85 -12.37 1.47
C LEU A 869 34.31 -11.99 1.25
N ASP A 870 35.26 -12.74 1.80
CA ASP A 870 36.70 -12.52 1.57
C ASP A 870 37.10 -12.77 0.10
N THR A 871 36.49 -13.78 -0.52
CA THR A 871 36.67 -14.06 -1.95
C THR A 871 36.15 -12.89 -2.80
N TRP A 872 34.94 -12.40 -2.51
CA TRP A 872 34.36 -11.23 -3.19
C TRP A 872 35.18 -9.96 -2.98
N ARG A 873 35.64 -9.73 -1.75
CA ARG A 873 36.54 -8.63 -1.41
C ARG A 873 37.82 -8.68 -2.23
N SER A 874 38.38 -9.88 -2.43
CA SER A 874 39.57 -10.09 -3.25
C SER A 874 39.30 -9.82 -4.73
N SER A 875 38.16 -10.29 -5.27
CA SER A 875 37.74 -10.01 -6.64
C SER A 875 37.51 -8.52 -6.89
N LEU A 876 36.86 -7.80 -5.98
CA LEU A 876 36.63 -6.36 -6.08
C LEU A 876 37.95 -5.57 -6.04
N ARG A 877 38.93 -6.01 -5.24
CA ARG A 877 40.28 -5.44 -5.25
C ARG A 877 40.96 -5.65 -6.60
N ALA A 878 40.88 -6.84 -7.17
CA ALA A 878 41.44 -7.13 -8.49
C ALA A 878 40.79 -6.25 -9.59
N VAL A 879 39.46 -6.12 -9.59
CA VAL A 879 38.74 -5.23 -10.53
C VAL A 879 39.17 -3.78 -10.35
N LYS A 880 39.31 -3.31 -9.10
CA LYS A 880 39.80 -1.95 -8.81
C LYS A 880 41.22 -1.73 -9.32
N GLU A 881 42.11 -2.71 -9.19
CA GLU A 881 43.47 -2.64 -9.72
C GLU A 881 43.50 -2.59 -11.25
N VAL A 882 42.66 -3.38 -11.92
CA VAL A 882 42.51 -3.33 -13.39
C VAL A 882 42.02 -1.96 -13.83
N ILE A 883 40.93 -1.44 -13.23
CA ILE A 883 40.39 -0.11 -13.58
C ILE A 883 41.44 0.99 -13.33
N SER A 884 42.18 0.93 -12.21
CA SER A 884 43.23 1.91 -11.91
C SER A 884 44.38 1.86 -12.92
N ARG A 885 44.73 0.68 -13.40
CA ARG A 885 45.78 0.48 -14.41
C ARG A 885 45.35 1.00 -15.77
N GLU A 886 44.14 0.67 -16.21
CA GLU A 886 43.56 1.16 -17.46
C GLU A 886 43.46 2.69 -17.46
N ARG A 887 43.05 3.28 -16.33
CA ARG A 887 43.01 4.74 -16.17
C ARG A 887 44.39 5.39 -16.30
N GLN A 888 45.41 4.83 -15.66
CA GLN A 888 46.79 5.32 -15.77
C GLN A 888 47.34 5.19 -17.20
N GLN A 889 47.00 4.10 -17.90
CA GLN A 889 47.39 3.93 -19.30
C GLN A 889 46.69 4.94 -20.22
N ALA A 890 45.40 5.20 -20.00
CA ALA A 890 44.65 6.20 -20.75
C ALA A 890 45.18 7.64 -20.51
N GLU A 891 45.55 7.97 -19.27
CA GLU A 891 46.17 9.26 -18.93
C GLU A 891 47.57 9.38 -19.58
N ALA A 892 48.40 8.34 -19.52
CA ALA A 892 49.71 8.32 -20.18
C ALA A 892 49.60 8.39 -21.71
N GLN A 893 48.56 7.79 -22.30
CA GLN A 893 48.30 7.87 -23.74
C GLN A 893 47.87 9.29 -24.15
N LYS A 894 46.99 9.94 -23.37
CA LYS A 894 46.64 11.35 -23.57
C LYS A 894 47.85 12.26 -23.50
N GLU A 895 48.76 12.06 -22.54
CA GLU A 895 49.99 12.86 -22.44
C GLU A 895 50.92 12.65 -23.65
N ARG A 896 51.03 11.41 -24.16
CA ARG A 896 51.81 11.12 -25.38
C ARG A 896 51.21 11.80 -26.61
N GLU A 897 49.89 11.74 -26.77
CA GLU A 897 49.18 12.40 -27.86
C GLU A 897 49.33 13.93 -27.79
N LEU A 898 49.28 14.51 -26.58
CA LEU A 898 49.53 15.93 -26.35
C LEU A 898 50.95 16.33 -26.74
N HIS A 899 51.96 15.56 -26.32
CA HIS A 899 53.36 15.80 -26.68
C HIS A 899 53.64 15.60 -28.18
N GLU A 900 52.97 14.65 -28.85
CA GLU A 900 53.05 14.51 -30.30
C GLU A 900 52.38 15.69 -31.03
N ALA A 901 51.26 16.19 -30.53
CA ALA A 901 50.61 17.39 -31.07
C ALA A 901 51.51 18.62 -30.92
N GLU A 902 52.14 18.81 -29.75
CA GLU A 902 53.12 19.87 -29.51
C GLU A 902 54.35 19.75 -30.42
N ARG A 903 54.86 18.53 -30.64
CA ARG A 903 55.96 18.28 -31.58
C ARG A 903 55.58 18.56 -33.03
N LYS A 904 54.34 18.26 -33.45
CA LYS A 904 53.85 18.58 -34.79
C LYS A 904 53.71 20.10 -34.98
N ILE A 905 53.28 20.83 -33.95
CA ILE A 905 53.21 22.29 -33.95
C ILE A 905 54.63 22.90 -34.00
N ALA A 906 55.59 22.35 -33.25
CA ALA A 906 56.99 22.78 -33.31
C ALA A 906 57.66 22.43 -34.66
N GLY A 907 57.36 21.26 -35.24
CA GLY A 907 57.88 20.84 -36.55
C GLY A 907 57.34 21.64 -37.73
N ALA A 908 56.11 22.18 -37.63
CA ALA A 908 55.51 23.02 -38.66
C ALA A 908 56.17 24.42 -38.78
N SER A 909 56.96 24.84 -37.78
CA SER A 909 57.67 26.13 -37.78
C SER A 909 59.10 26.05 -38.33
N GLY A 910 59.56 24.86 -38.77
CA GLY A 910 60.94 24.67 -39.20
C GLY A 910 61.12 23.63 -40.31
N MET A 911 60.58 23.86 -41.51
CA MET A 911 61.15 23.27 -42.74
C MET A 911 60.61 23.96 -44.01
N GLY A 912 61.24 25.07 -44.37
CA GLY A 912 61.26 25.60 -45.73
C GLY A 912 62.69 25.57 -46.25
N ALA A 913 63.07 24.50 -46.97
CA ALA A 913 64.10 24.48 -48.01
C ALA A 913 64.48 23.03 -48.39
N GLY A 914 64.49 22.72 -49.69
CA GLY A 914 65.41 21.70 -50.22
C GLY A 914 64.82 20.48 -50.93
N ARG A 915 64.30 20.70 -52.15
CA ARG A 915 64.58 19.96 -53.40
C ARG A 915 64.89 18.44 -53.40
N ARG A 916 64.20 17.79 -54.38
CA ARG A 916 64.60 16.71 -55.31
C ARG A 916 64.45 15.23 -54.86
N ALA A 917 63.35 14.61 -55.33
CA ALA A 917 63.21 13.41 -56.19
C ALA A 917 64.41 12.43 -56.39
N PRO A 918 64.19 11.20 -56.91
CA PRO A 918 63.04 10.27 -56.82
C PRO A 918 63.46 8.77 -56.61
N GLY A 919 62.48 7.88 -56.39
CA GLY A 919 62.49 6.56 -57.04
C GLY A 919 62.38 5.30 -56.16
N GLY A 920 61.63 4.33 -56.69
CA GLY A 920 61.73 2.89 -56.36
C GLY A 920 60.58 2.38 -55.50
N ARG A 921 59.45 1.93 -56.08
CA ARG A 921 59.18 0.56 -56.55
C ARG A 921 59.13 -0.52 -55.46
N ASP A 922 57.98 -1.17 -55.49
CA ASP A 922 57.76 -2.62 -55.38
C ASP A 922 57.87 -3.33 -54.04
N ASN A 923 56.76 -4.03 -53.79
CA ASN A 923 56.57 -5.36 -53.19
C ASN A 923 55.92 -5.33 -51.80
N MET A 924 54.66 -5.74 -51.75
CA MET A 924 54.24 -7.15 -51.55
C MET A 924 54.79 -7.68 -50.23
N ILE A 925 53.87 -7.96 -49.30
CA ILE A 925 53.59 -9.28 -48.70
C ILE A 925 52.54 -8.98 -47.61
N GLU A 926 51.26 -9.32 -47.82
CA GLU A 926 50.66 -10.64 -47.56
C GLU A 926 50.50 -10.96 -46.06
N MET A 927 49.22 -11.03 -45.69
CA MET A 927 48.54 -11.96 -44.78
C MET A 927 49.21 -12.49 -43.51
N GLY A 928 48.39 -12.51 -42.46
CA GLY A 928 48.52 -13.36 -41.27
C GLY A 928 48.11 -12.58 -40.02
N THR A 929 46.84 -12.66 -39.61
CA THR A 929 46.39 -13.51 -38.48
C THR A 929 47.22 -13.31 -37.21
N ASP A 930 46.67 -12.55 -36.27
CA ASP A 930 45.99 -13.11 -35.10
C ASP A 930 44.88 -12.16 -34.62
#